data_AF-A0A1Q9PA81-F1
#
_entry.id   AF-A0A1Q9PA81-F1
#
_cell.length_a   1.000
_cell.length_b   1.000
_cell.length_c   1.000
_cell.angle_alpha   90.00
_cell.angle_beta   90.00
_cell.angle_gamma   90.00
#
_symmetry.space_group_name_H-M   'P 1'
#
loop_
_entity.id
_entity.type
_entity.pdbx_description
1 polymer ?
#
loop_
_entity_poly.entity_id
_entity_poly.type
_entity_poly.pdbx_seq_one_letter_code
_entity_poly.pdbx_strand_id
1 'polypeptide(L)'
;MKRKSKKITYISISLVFIFLLGNSFATLGIDSDFDSEQISYSEIANDLFNSDPTNPTQVLKYDYLSKNPEIVTEKPKLSVPVKADVLDEVNIFWIIGSFAVYPYTYVEQSAKLLAIGTNCYVYVTNSLISSDGLSNARLKAEDWRDEFEANIYSNVVLYFGNPDGILGDIDGDSHVTILLSELDGGVAGYFDPNNERAGSTSNLREMVYVHYHTTYGVLAHEFQHLIHFNHDEDEYWWIDEGCAEYTKYLTGYDLTNNLTTFARDYFTVNFDDSLLYWNYESEGGKDVRIDYGGAYLFIFYLAEKYGISAITNLVSESAGGAPSVENALASVGHSISFNDLFLNWATALYVDDTSFGGGLYGFENLNVSMDYELVSSFPATKTNKLNRFYGLYVAKLSAPPDYLIFEPTDPSSDYLGIAVAVHDIDGWNVTKSIQNTNIVEFIEGTVIDEVYIITSLMSDSTPIIPSGSGQFGFGNNEYIDYTLIQGSPLTVDSLNYDYTGGIWNFSLYNVVILDENATEITDVSGIDVYVQFLFGGTSTVYSIIAMNYSVSLDWYILLNLQTYDEDSYDVTIIASGATQYGKSVVDTIIIDHILAVEKPSFEMNIDNTGIYVSANASYTQLGSWSTFSGNVLVMVLLYKLGSLGDAKDAFSMYYNSTSNDWESGFVNLGSYYGDYYIKVSFRYAGRTVKSVDSDSFMVEGNPITTKTLDFSFWMGLVILSISVTFGVIFRRRKK
;
A
#
# COMPACT_ATOMS: atom_id res chain seq x y z
N MET A 1 1.14 41.74 77.57
CA MET A 1 0.36 40.77 78.37
C MET A 1 -1.11 40.86 77.96
N LYS A 2 -1.77 39.72 77.68
CA LYS A 2 -3.24 39.41 77.71
C LYS A 2 -4.23 40.48 77.20
N ARG A 3 -5.31 40.24 76.46
CA ARG A 3 -5.97 39.10 75.77
C ARG A 3 -7.26 39.71 75.15
N LYS A 4 -7.69 39.19 73.99
CA LYS A 4 -9.08 39.03 73.47
C LYS A 4 -9.93 40.23 72.94
N SER A 5 -10.27 40.05 71.65
CA SER A 5 -11.60 40.05 70.98
C SER A 5 -12.33 41.36 70.65
N LYS A 6 -12.60 41.62 69.36
CA LYS A 6 -13.85 41.30 68.62
C LYS A 6 -13.84 41.88 67.19
N LYS A 7 -14.21 41.03 66.22
CA LYS A 7 -15.11 41.19 65.05
C LYS A 7 -14.98 42.38 64.03
N ILE A 8 -15.04 41.96 62.74
CA ILE A 8 -15.71 42.55 61.55
C ILE A 8 -14.82 43.25 60.48
N THR A 9 -14.69 42.52 59.36
CA THR A 9 -14.84 42.86 57.92
C THR A 9 -14.50 44.26 57.40
N TYR A 10 -13.59 44.33 56.40
CA TYR A 10 -13.67 45.11 55.14
C TYR A 10 -12.70 44.45 54.12
N ILE A 11 -13.19 43.91 53.02
CA ILE A 11 -13.13 44.43 51.63
C ILE A 11 -11.70 44.74 51.15
N SER A 12 -11.29 43.89 50.19
CA SER A 12 -10.48 44.08 48.99
C SER A 12 -9.19 44.90 49.05
N ILE A 13 -8.12 44.27 48.53
CA ILE A 13 -7.19 44.75 47.48
C ILE A 13 -5.81 44.13 47.72
N SER A 14 -5.22 43.60 46.63
CA SER A 14 -3.78 43.36 46.41
C SER A 14 -3.11 42.26 47.23
N LEU A 15 -2.07 41.57 46.78
CA LEU A 15 -1.29 41.46 45.54
C LEU A 15 -0.59 40.09 45.70
N VAL A 16 -0.16 39.41 44.65
CA VAL A 16 1.27 39.17 44.30
C VAL A 16 1.22 38.07 43.21
N PHE A 17 1.45 38.39 41.94
CA PHE A 17 2.73 38.58 41.22
C PHE A 17 3.18 37.27 40.54
N ILE A 18 3.08 37.20 39.19
CA ILE A 18 4.19 37.30 38.19
C ILE A 18 4.73 35.90 37.86
N PHE A 19 4.92 35.39 36.63
CA PHE A 19 5.01 35.84 35.23
C PHE A 19 4.91 34.52 34.39
N LEU A 20 4.18 34.37 33.29
CA LEU A 20 4.55 34.78 31.93
C LEU A 20 3.33 34.53 31.01
N LEU A 21 2.64 35.59 30.62
CA LEU A 21 1.87 35.62 29.38
C LEU A 21 2.62 36.58 28.48
N GLY A 22 3.51 36.03 27.67
CA GLY A 22 4.10 36.74 26.55
C GLY A 22 3.06 36.83 25.46
N ASN A 23 2.56 38.04 25.22
CA ASN A 23 2.03 38.41 23.92
C ASN A 23 3.15 38.20 22.90
N SER A 24 3.06 37.12 22.13
CA SER A 24 3.58 37.13 20.77
C SER A 24 2.38 37.47 19.89
N PHE A 25 2.45 38.67 19.31
CA PHE A 25 1.66 39.01 18.15
C PHE A 25 1.70 37.82 17.19
N ALA A 26 0.53 37.36 16.74
CA ALA A 26 0.41 36.71 15.46
C ALA A 26 0.93 37.70 14.42
N THR A 27 2.24 37.68 14.18
CA THR A 27 2.74 37.83 12.82
C THR A 27 1.99 36.76 12.05
N LEU A 28 1.25 37.19 11.03
CA LEU A 28 0.90 36.35 9.90
C LEU A 28 2.14 35.52 9.56
N GLY A 29 2.15 34.28 10.03
CA GLY A 29 3.12 33.31 9.57
C GLY A 29 2.78 33.12 8.11
N ILE A 30 3.64 33.62 7.24
CA ILE A 30 3.82 32.99 5.94
C ILE A 30 4.09 31.53 6.31
N ASP A 31 3.23 30.66 5.81
CA ASP A 31 3.24 29.23 6.09
C ASP A 31 4.60 28.68 5.66
N SER A 32 5.47 28.41 6.63
CA SER A 32 6.84 27.99 6.36
C SER A 32 6.91 26.60 5.73
N ASP A 33 5.87 25.80 5.91
CA ASP A 33 5.78 24.44 5.40
C ASP A 33 5.32 24.48 3.93
N PHE A 34 4.34 25.34 3.60
CA PHE A 34 3.94 25.63 2.22
C PHE A 34 5.09 26.20 1.36
N ASP A 35 5.82 27.20 1.88
CA ASP A 35 6.97 27.76 1.16
C ASP A 35 8.06 26.69 0.92
N SER A 36 8.20 25.71 1.82
CA SER A 36 9.20 24.65 1.69
C SER A 36 8.86 23.61 0.62
N GLU A 37 7.57 23.24 0.48
CA GLU A 37 7.10 22.33 -0.57
C GLU A 37 7.17 22.98 -1.96
N GLN A 38 6.76 24.24 -2.08
CA GLN A 38 6.90 24.98 -3.34
C GLN A 38 8.34 25.08 -3.82
N ILE A 39 9.27 25.38 -2.90
CA ILE A 39 10.70 25.44 -3.21
C ILE A 39 11.17 24.06 -3.68
N SER A 40 10.80 22.98 -2.98
CA SER A 40 11.17 21.62 -3.36
C SER A 40 10.70 21.25 -4.78
N TYR A 41 9.41 21.42 -5.10
CA TYR A 41 8.88 21.11 -6.42
C TYR A 41 9.49 21.94 -7.55
N SER A 42 9.83 23.21 -7.28
CA SER A 42 10.49 24.07 -8.27
C SER A 42 11.93 23.64 -8.56
N GLU A 43 12.66 23.18 -7.53
CA GLU A 43 14.01 22.62 -7.67
C GLU A 43 13.96 21.30 -8.44
N ILE A 44 12.98 20.45 -8.13
CA ILE A 44 12.72 19.19 -8.84
C ILE A 44 12.46 19.44 -10.32
N ALA A 45 11.54 20.34 -10.69
CA ALA A 45 11.26 20.62 -12.10
C ALA A 45 12.52 21.07 -12.88
N ASN A 46 13.38 21.88 -12.23
CA ASN A 46 14.65 22.30 -12.82
C ASN A 46 15.64 21.14 -12.98
N ASP A 47 15.78 20.29 -11.95
CA ASP A 47 16.69 19.15 -11.97
C ASP A 47 16.25 18.13 -13.02
N LEU A 48 14.94 17.85 -13.09
CA LEU A 48 14.32 17.00 -14.09
C LEU A 48 14.62 17.47 -15.51
N PHE A 49 14.43 18.76 -15.80
CA PHE A 49 14.76 19.30 -17.10
C PHE A 49 16.24 19.13 -17.47
N ASN A 50 17.15 19.35 -16.50
CA ASN A 50 18.58 19.26 -16.76
C ASN A 50 19.04 17.83 -17.06
N SER A 51 18.30 16.82 -16.59
CA SER A 51 18.67 15.41 -16.69
C SER A 51 17.92 14.65 -17.78
N ASP A 52 16.60 14.83 -17.90
CA ASP A 52 15.80 14.29 -19.00
C ASP A 52 14.92 15.39 -19.64
N PRO A 53 15.50 16.22 -20.53
CA PRO A 53 14.73 17.24 -21.25
C PRO A 53 13.73 16.65 -22.25
N THR A 54 13.72 15.32 -22.46
CA THR A 54 12.83 14.66 -23.42
C THR A 54 11.50 14.19 -22.84
N ASN A 55 11.35 14.23 -21.51
CA ASN A 55 10.08 14.03 -20.80
C ASN A 55 9.57 15.35 -20.18
N PRO A 56 9.01 16.26 -20.98
CA PRO A 56 8.50 17.54 -20.49
C PRO A 56 7.22 17.40 -19.66
N THR A 57 6.43 16.33 -19.81
CA THR A 57 5.19 16.13 -19.06
C THR A 57 5.47 16.15 -17.57
N GLN A 58 6.48 15.41 -17.12
CA GLN A 58 6.84 15.38 -15.71
C GLN A 58 7.45 16.70 -15.21
N VAL A 59 8.28 17.37 -16.03
CA VAL A 59 8.79 18.71 -15.71
C VAL A 59 7.63 19.68 -15.47
N LEU A 60 6.60 19.63 -16.33
CA LEU A 60 5.40 20.46 -16.21
C LEU A 60 4.54 20.10 -15.00
N LYS A 61 4.41 18.81 -14.64
CA LYS A 61 3.73 18.38 -13.40
C LYS A 61 4.38 18.99 -12.17
N TYR A 62 5.70 18.89 -12.02
CA TYR A 62 6.38 19.46 -10.87
C TYR A 62 6.41 21.00 -10.88
N ASP A 63 6.57 21.64 -12.04
CA ASP A 63 6.43 23.09 -12.15
C ASP A 63 5.02 23.54 -11.77
N TYR A 64 3.99 22.78 -12.14
CA TYR A 64 2.61 23.02 -11.73
C TYR A 64 2.41 22.84 -10.22
N LEU A 65 2.87 21.75 -9.63
CA LEU A 65 2.75 21.48 -8.18
C LEU A 65 3.52 22.52 -7.36
N SER A 66 4.65 23.03 -7.87
CA SER A 66 5.37 24.13 -7.23
C SER A 66 4.55 25.42 -7.13
N LYS A 67 3.60 25.62 -8.06
CA LYS A 67 2.69 26.78 -8.08
C LYS A 67 1.36 26.48 -7.39
N ASN A 68 1.01 25.20 -7.27
CA ASN A 68 -0.27 24.69 -6.79
C ASN A 68 -0.07 23.48 -5.84
N PRO A 69 0.60 23.64 -4.69
CA PRO A 69 0.96 22.49 -3.85
C PRO A 69 -0.25 21.90 -3.11
N GLU A 70 -1.39 22.62 -3.04
CA GLU A 70 -2.64 22.07 -2.52
C GLU A 70 -3.32 21.16 -3.56
N ILE A 71 -3.42 19.87 -3.25
CA ILE A 71 -4.19 18.88 -4.00
C ILE A 71 -5.66 19.29 -4.03
N VAL A 72 -6.25 19.36 -5.22
CA VAL A 72 -7.64 19.81 -5.34
C VAL A 72 -8.59 18.67 -5.03
N THR A 73 -9.28 18.81 -3.90
CA THR A 73 -10.20 17.78 -3.38
C THR A 73 -11.55 17.71 -4.09
N GLU A 74 -11.88 18.67 -4.96
CA GLU A 74 -13.00 18.62 -5.93
C GLU A 74 -13.09 20.00 -6.65
N LYS A 75 -13.01 20.05 -7.98
CA LYS A 75 -13.46 21.26 -8.71
C LYS A 75 -14.93 21.09 -9.09
N PRO A 76 -15.74 22.16 -9.03
CA PRO A 76 -17.11 22.10 -9.52
C PRO A 76 -17.11 21.85 -11.04
N LYS A 77 -17.55 20.65 -11.44
CA LYS A 77 -17.82 20.29 -12.84
C LYS A 77 -18.71 21.35 -13.50
N LEU A 78 -18.26 21.93 -14.61
CA LEU A 78 -19.16 22.76 -15.42
C LEU A 78 -20.24 21.84 -16.00
N SER A 79 -21.51 22.12 -15.65
CA SER A 79 -22.65 21.26 -16.02
C SER A 79 -23.18 21.50 -17.44
N VAL A 80 -22.58 22.43 -18.19
CA VAL A 80 -22.96 22.78 -19.56
C VAL A 80 -21.70 23.24 -20.31
N PRO A 81 -21.46 22.75 -21.55
CA PRO A 81 -20.37 23.23 -22.38
C PRO A 81 -20.44 24.74 -22.56
N VAL A 82 -19.33 25.43 -22.33
CA VAL A 82 -19.24 26.87 -22.58
C VAL A 82 -19.44 27.13 -24.08
N LYS A 83 -18.91 26.26 -24.96
CA LYS A 83 -19.13 26.25 -26.42
C LYS A 83 -18.52 24.99 -27.04
N ALA A 84 -19.25 24.28 -27.91
CA ALA A 84 -18.67 23.25 -28.77
C ALA A 84 -17.92 23.87 -29.98
N ASP A 85 -16.78 23.29 -30.34
CA ASP A 85 -15.94 23.75 -31.46
C ASP A 85 -16.46 23.24 -32.82
N VAL A 86 -16.27 24.04 -33.88
CA VAL A 86 -16.85 23.78 -35.21
C VAL A 86 -15.76 23.46 -36.23
N LEU A 87 -15.99 22.45 -37.08
CA LEU A 87 -15.04 22.06 -38.12
C LEU A 87 -14.57 23.25 -38.96
N ASP A 88 -13.26 23.29 -39.25
CA ASP A 88 -12.54 24.36 -39.94
C ASP A 88 -12.40 25.68 -39.18
N GLU A 89 -12.88 25.76 -37.94
CA GLU A 89 -12.60 26.91 -37.08
C GLU A 89 -11.10 27.00 -36.77
N VAL A 90 -10.64 28.24 -36.57
CA VAL A 90 -9.26 28.54 -36.24
C VAL A 90 -9.23 29.13 -34.85
N ASN A 91 -8.51 28.45 -33.95
CA ASN A 91 -8.27 28.89 -32.59
C ASN A 91 -6.79 29.20 -32.38
N ILE A 92 -6.50 29.90 -31.29
CA ILE A 92 -5.15 30.20 -30.83
C ILE A 92 -4.92 29.35 -29.60
N PHE A 93 -3.83 28.60 -29.59
CA PHE A 93 -3.41 27.75 -28.48
C PHE A 93 -2.11 28.29 -27.89
N TRP A 94 -2.01 28.27 -26.56
CA TRP A 94 -0.74 28.32 -25.86
C TRP A 94 -0.03 26.99 -26.02
N ILE A 95 1.24 27.03 -26.40
CA ILE A 95 2.10 25.87 -26.59
C ILE A 95 3.51 26.23 -26.12
N ILE A 96 4.32 25.25 -25.72
CA ILE A 96 5.73 25.47 -25.41
C ILE A 96 6.47 25.79 -26.71
N GLY A 97 7.19 26.92 -26.73
CA GLY A 97 7.87 27.40 -27.93
C GLY A 97 9.16 26.66 -28.26
N SER A 98 9.83 26.09 -27.25
CA SER A 98 11.00 25.24 -27.40
C SER A 98 11.26 24.43 -26.12
N PHE A 99 11.62 23.17 -26.28
CA PHE A 99 12.05 22.27 -25.21
C PHE A 99 13.56 22.28 -24.98
N ALA A 100 14.30 23.15 -25.69
CA ALA A 100 15.75 23.23 -25.55
C ALA A 100 16.22 23.98 -24.30
N VAL A 101 15.34 24.75 -23.64
CA VAL A 101 15.67 25.58 -22.47
C VAL A 101 14.50 25.60 -21.48
N TYR A 102 14.83 25.54 -20.19
CA TYR A 102 13.92 25.72 -19.06
C TYR A 102 14.30 26.97 -18.23
N PRO A 103 13.34 27.71 -17.62
CA PRO A 103 11.89 27.49 -17.65
C PRO A 103 11.28 27.62 -19.04
N TYR A 104 10.31 26.76 -19.35
CA TYR A 104 9.67 26.75 -20.66
C TYR A 104 8.95 28.07 -20.95
N THR A 105 9.05 28.54 -22.19
CA THR A 105 8.35 29.74 -22.65
C THR A 105 7.14 29.37 -23.47
N TYR A 106 5.97 29.84 -23.04
CA TYR A 106 4.73 29.68 -23.79
C TYR A 106 4.63 30.68 -24.94
N VAL A 107 4.17 30.21 -26.08
CA VAL A 107 3.90 31.03 -27.27
C VAL A 107 2.50 30.71 -27.80
N GLU A 108 1.89 31.69 -28.45
CA GLU A 108 0.61 31.50 -29.13
C GLU A 108 0.84 30.90 -30.52
N GLN A 109 0.18 29.78 -30.82
CA GLN A 109 0.10 29.22 -32.17
C GLN A 109 -1.33 29.12 -32.64
N SER A 110 -1.55 29.55 -33.89
CA SER A 110 -2.85 29.41 -34.54
C SER A 110 -2.98 28.01 -35.15
N ALA A 111 -4.04 27.29 -34.80
CA ALA A 111 -4.34 25.96 -35.30
C ALA A 111 -5.77 25.88 -35.82
N LYS A 112 -6.01 24.97 -36.75
CA LYS A 112 -7.33 24.74 -37.36
C LYS A 112 -7.87 23.39 -36.94
N LEU A 113 -9.16 23.34 -36.57
CA LEU A 113 -9.88 22.10 -36.31
C LEU A 113 -10.13 21.36 -37.62
N LEU A 114 -9.44 20.23 -37.84
CA LEU A 114 -9.51 19.50 -39.10
C LEU A 114 -10.30 18.19 -39.01
N ALA A 115 -10.50 17.65 -37.80
CA ALA A 115 -11.36 16.50 -37.56
C ALA A 115 -12.06 16.59 -36.20
N ILE A 116 -13.31 16.12 -36.14
CA ILE A 116 -14.12 16.02 -34.93
C ILE A 116 -14.56 14.56 -34.77
N GLY A 117 -14.27 13.99 -33.62
CA GLY A 117 -14.68 12.65 -33.19
C GLY A 117 -15.89 12.70 -32.25
N THR A 118 -16.17 11.58 -31.58
CA THR A 118 -17.18 11.51 -30.52
C THR A 118 -16.61 11.95 -29.18
N ASN A 119 -15.31 11.72 -28.97
CA ASN A 119 -14.58 11.96 -27.74
C ASN A 119 -13.36 12.89 -27.94
N CYS A 120 -13.05 13.31 -29.17
CA CYS A 120 -11.92 14.21 -29.42
C CYS A 120 -12.15 15.30 -30.46
N TYR A 121 -11.38 16.38 -30.33
CA TYR A 121 -11.11 17.35 -31.39
C TYR A 121 -9.66 17.22 -31.87
N VAL A 122 -9.42 17.23 -33.18
CA VAL A 122 -8.06 17.18 -33.73
C VAL A 122 -7.73 18.50 -34.44
N TYR A 123 -6.89 19.28 -33.78
CA TYR A 123 -6.34 20.54 -34.29
C TYR A 123 -4.98 20.32 -34.94
N VAL A 124 -4.72 21.03 -36.03
CA VAL A 124 -3.40 21.04 -36.69
C VAL A 124 -2.92 22.48 -36.81
N THR A 125 -1.67 22.74 -36.41
CA THR A 125 -1.12 24.10 -36.48
C THR A 125 -1.09 24.62 -37.92
N ASN A 126 -1.35 25.92 -38.09
CA ASN A 126 -1.42 26.53 -39.42
C ASN A 126 -0.07 26.50 -40.16
N SER A 127 1.05 26.42 -39.42
CA SER A 127 2.39 26.21 -40.00
C SER A 127 2.49 24.87 -40.71
N LEU A 128 2.03 23.78 -40.08
CA LEU A 128 1.94 22.44 -40.67
C LEU A 128 0.99 22.39 -41.87
N ILE A 129 -0.18 23.03 -41.77
CA ILE A 129 -1.12 23.13 -42.90
C ILE A 129 -0.48 23.84 -44.10
N SER A 130 0.37 24.84 -43.83
CA SER A 130 1.06 25.59 -44.88
C SER A 130 2.19 24.80 -45.52
N SER A 131 2.88 23.93 -44.77
CA SER A 131 3.98 23.10 -45.28
C SER A 131 3.51 21.84 -45.97
N ASP A 132 2.57 21.10 -45.38
CA ASP A 132 2.07 19.80 -45.88
C ASP A 132 0.87 19.97 -46.83
N GLY A 133 0.17 21.09 -46.73
CA GLY A 133 -1.04 21.38 -47.48
C GLY A 133 -2.32 20.89 -46.79
N LEU A 134 -3.39 21.68 -46.91
CA LEU A 134 -4.65 21.45 -46.19
C LEU A 134 -5.25 20.05 -46.41
N SER A 135 -5.15 19.49 -47.61
CA SER A 135 -5.70 18.16 -47.88
C SER A 135 -4.95 17.06 -47.13
N ASN A 136 -3.62 17.11 -47.10
CA ASN A 136 -2.81 16.12 -46.38
C ASN A 136 -2.99 16.28 -44.87
N ALA A 137 -2.93 17.51 -44.37
CA ALA A 137 -3.15 17.82 -42.97
C ALA A 137 -4.54 17.36 -42.47
N ARG A 138 -5.57 17.49 -43.31
CA ARG A 138 -6.91 16.98 -42.97
C ARG A 138 -6.95 15.46 -42.93
N LEU A 139 -6.40 14.78 -43.93
CA LEU A 139 -6.35 13.31 -43.93
C LEU A 139 -5.62 12.79 -42.69
N LYS A 140 -4.49 13.40 -42.34
CA LYS A 140 -3.76 13.09 -41.11
C LYS A 140 -4.64 13.33 -39.88
N ALA A 141 -5.31 14.47 -39.75
CA ALA A 141 -6.18 14.73 -38.60
C ALA A 141 -7.36 13.73 -38.51
N GLU A 142 -7.93 13.34 -39.64
CA GLU A 142 -8.99 12.32 -39.72
C GLU A 142 -8.47 10.94 -39.30
N ASP A 143 -7.28 10.54 -39.74
CA ASP A 143 -6.63 9.29 -39.32
C ASP A 143 -6.38 9.28 -37.80
N TRP A 144 -5.87 10.38 -37.23
CA TRP A 144 -5.62 10.52 -35.79
C TRP A 144 -6.91 10.45 -34.97
N ARG A 145 -7.98 11.12 -35.43
CA ARG A 145 -9.32 10.99 -34.84
C ARG A 145 -9.76 9.53 -34.87
N ASP A 146 -9.69 8.88 -36.02
CA ASP A 146 -10.22 7.53 -36.19
C ASP A 146 -9.48 6.52 -35.30
N GLU A 147 -8.16 6.62 -35.17
CA GLU A 147 -7.37 5.79 -34.26
C GLU A 147 -7.66 6.09 -32.78
N PHE A 148 -7.84 7.37 -32.42
CA PHE A 148 -8.21 7.74 -31.06
C PHE A 148 -9.57 7.16 -30.66
N GLU A 149 -10.58 7.31 -31.53
CA GLU A 149 -11.95 6.83 -31.28
C GLU A 149 -12.05 5.31 -31.29
N ALA A 150 -11.43 4.65 -32.28
CA ALA A 150 -11.61 3.23 -32.51
C ALA A 150 -10.75 2.35 -31.61
N ASN A 151 -9.60 2.85 -31.13
CA ASN A 151 -8.63 2.04 -30.40
C ASN A 151 -8.17 2.68 -29.09
N ILE A 152 -7.70 3.94 -29.10
CA ILE A 152 -7.03 4.52 -27.92
C ILE A 152 -8.02 4.82 -26.79
N TYR A 153 -9.05 5.63 -27.06
CA TYR A 153 -9.92 6.16 -26.01
C TYR A 153 -10.54 5.04 -25.17
N SER A 154 -11.19 4.07 -25.82
CA SER A 154 -11.88 2.99 -25.09
C SER A 154 -10.93 2.07 -24.32
N ASN A 155 -9.74 1.75 -24.86
CA ASN A 155 -8.79 0.88 -24.18
C ASN A 155 -8.10 1.57 -23.00
N VAL A 156 -7.74 2.84 -23.15
CA VAL A 156 -7.10 3.62 -22.08
C VAL A 156 -8.11 3.93 -20.96
N VAL A 157 -9.31 4.40 -21.29
CA VAL A 157 -10.37 4.70 -20.30
C VAL A 157 -10.83 3.45 -19.54
N LEU A 158 -10.83 2.27 -20.19
CA LEU A 158 -11.19 1.01 -19.53
C LEU A 158 -10.27 0.68 -18.35
N TYR A 159 -8.98 0.99 -18.46
CA TYR A 159 -7.97 0.66 -17.45
C TYR A 159 -7.75 1.78 -16.43
N PHE A 160 -7.71 3.03 -16.89
CA PHE A 160 -7.26 4.15 -16.05
C PHE A 160 -8.40 5.08 -15.62
N GLY A 161 -9.62 4.86 -16.11
CA GLY A 161 -10.80 5.65 -15.74
C GLY A 161 -11.08 6.81 -16.69
N ASN A 162 -12.04 7.65 -16.29
CA ASN A 162 -12.55 8.75 -17.11
C ASN A 162 -11.57 9.95 -17.12
N PRO A 163 -11.36 10.62 -18.28
CA PRO A 163 -10.43 11.75 -18.40
C PRO A 163 -10.80 12.97 -17.54
N ASP A 164 -12.08 13.17 -17.19
CA ASP A 164 -12.47 14.27 -16.32
C ASP A 164 -12.08 14.03 -14.86
N GLY A 165 -11.89 12.77 -14.46
CA GLY A 165 -11.58 12.37 -13.08
C GLY A 165 -12.37 13.11 -11.99
N ILE A 166 -11.66 13.50 -10.93
CA ILE A 166 -12.14 14.32 -9.81
C ILE A 166 -12.06 15.82 -10.13
N LEU A 167 -11.09 16.22 -10.96
CA LEU A 167 -10.89 17.61 -11.37
C LEU A 167 -12.00 18.16 -12.28
N GLY A 168 -12.82 17.27 -12.86
CA GLY A 168 -13.94 17.63 -13.72
C GLY A 168 -13.52 18.10 -15.10
N ASP A 169 -14.53 18.51 -15.87
CA ASP A 169 -14.39 19.08 -17.21
C ASP A 169 -14.31 20.62 -17.09
N ILE A 170 -13.16 21.18 -17.46
CA ILE A 170 -12.82 22.59 -17.23
C ILE A 170 -13.57 23.56 -18.15
N ASP A 171 -13.96 23.15 -19.36
CA ASP A 171 -14.71 23.98 -20.31
C ASP A 171 -16.16 23.50 -20.55
N GLY A 172 -16.53 22.39 -19.90
CA GLY A 172 -17.81 21.72 -19.98
C GLY A 172 -18.02 20.95 -21.28
N ASP A 173 -17.00 20.81 -22.14
CA ASP A 173 -17.01 20.00 -23.34
C ASP A 173 -16.18 18.72 -23.16
N SER A 174 -16.86 17.56 -23.15
CA SER A 174 -16.24 16.25 -22.89
C SER A 174 -15.27 15.74 -23.98
N HIS A 175 -14.90 16.57 -24.96
CA HIS A 175 -13.96 16.20 -26.01
C HIS A 175 -12.52 16.52 -25.61
N VAL A 176 -11.67 15.50 -25.60
CA VAL A 176 -10.22 15.67 -25.46
C VAL A 176 -9.67 16.37 -26.70
N THR A 177 -8.98 17.49 -26.51
CA THR A 177 -8.33 18.19 -27.62
C THR A 177 -6.95 17.59 -27.90
N ILE A 178 -6.74 17.12 -29.12
CA ILE A 178 -5.46 16.66 -29.63
C ILE A 178 -4.89 17.75 -30.53
N LEU A 179 -3.79 18.37 -30.12
CA LEU A 179 -3.08 19.38 -30.92
C LEU A 179 -1.86 18.76 -31.61
N LEU A 180 -1.94 18.65 -32.94
CA LEU A 180 -0.82 18.23 -33.76
C LEU A 180 0.05 19.43 -34.14
N SER A 181 1.31 19.39 -33.72
CA SER A 181 2.30 20.46 -33.91
C SER A 181 3.69 19.92 -34.23
N GLU A 182 4.59 20.80 -34.66
CA GLU A 182 6.04 20.51 -34.67
C GLU A 182 6.58 20.75 -33.26
N LEU A 183 7.30 19.79 -32.69
CA LEU A 183 7.96 19.89 -31.39
C LEU A 183 9.48 19.70 -31.59
N ASP A 184 10.29 20.44 -30.83
CA ASP A 184 11.75 20.33 -30.88
C ASP A 184 12.29 19.54 -29.68
N GLY A 185 13.61 19.53 -29.48
CA GLY A 185 14.25 18.91 -28.32
C GLY A 185 14.21 17.37 -28.27
N GLY A 186 13.62 16.70 -29.26
CA GLY A 186 13.42 15.25 -29.25
C GLY A 186 12.13 14.81 -28.56
N VAL A 187 11.28 15.76 -28.15
CA VAL A 187 9.97 15.51 -27.55
C VAL A 187 9.00 15.00 -28.60
N ALA A 188 8.37 13.85 -28.33
CA ALA A 188 7.41 13.22 -29.24
C ALA A 188 5.95 13.64 -28.94
N GLY A 189 5.65 13.99 -27.70
CA GLY A 189 4.37 14.44 -27.20
C GLY A 189 4.53 14.97 -25.79
N TYR A 190 3.49 15.64 -25.28
CA TYR A 190 3.42 16.02 -23.87
C TYR A 190 1.99 16.31 -23.42
N PHE A 191 1.74 16.13 -22.14
CA PHE A 191 0.60 16.64 -21.39
C PHE A 191 1.04 17.85 -20.54
N ASP A 192 0.17 18.85 -20.43
CA ASP A 192 0.43 20.08 -19.65
C ASP A 192 -0.69 20.32 -18.64
N PRO A 193 -0.44 20.06 -17.34
CA PRO A 193 -1.38 20.29 -16.25
C PRO A 193 -1.91 21.73 -16.15
N ASN A 194 -1.21 22.73 -16.70
CA ASN A 194 -1.72 24.10 -16.68
C ASN A 194 -3.06 24.24 -17.42
N ASN A 195 -3.35 23.36 -18.38
CA ASN A 195 -4.61 23.40 -19.12
C ASN A 195 -5.82 23.01 -18.25
N GLU A 196 -5.59 22.28 -17.15
CA GLU A 196 -6.60 21.82 -16.19
C GLU A 196 -6.97 22.90 -15.15
N ARG A 197 -6.42 24.13 -15.26
CA ARG A 197 -6.82 25.29 -14.44
C ARG A 197 -6.90 26.58 -15.25
N ALA A 198 -7.69 27.54 -14.75
CA ALA A 198 -7.73 28.88 -15.33
C ALA A 198 -6.41 29.63 -15.12
N GLY A 199 -5.81 30.09 -16.21
CA GLY A 199 -4.51 30.77 -16.20
C GLY A 199 -4.25 31.55 -17.48
N SER A 200 -3.26 32.44 -17.45
CA SER A 200 -2.93 33.31 -18.59
C SER A 200 -2.34 32.56 -19.79
N THR A 201 -1.76 31.38 -19.55
CA THR A 201 -1.15 30.50 -20.56
C THR A 201 -1.81 29.13 -20.62
N SER A 202 -3.00 29.01 -20.02
CA SER A 202 -3.83 27.81 -20.08
C SER A 202 -4.75 27.87 -21.31
N ASN A 203 -4.94 26.74 -21.97
CA ASN A 203 -5.93 26.61 -23.03
C ASN A 203 -7.34 26.31 -22.51
N LEU A 204 -7.50 26.07 -21.21
CA LEU A 204 -8.77 25.77 -20.56
C LEU A 204 -9.50 24.60 -21.24
N ARG A 205 -8.86 23.44 -21.32
CA ARG A 205 -9.44 22.22 -21.94
C ARG A 205 -8.58 21.01 -21.63
N GLU A 206 -9.20 19.85 -21.53
CA GLU A 206 -8.55 18.55 -21.44
C GLU A 206 -7.83 18.29 -22.76
N MET A 207 -6.51 18.40 -22.77
CA MET A 207 -5.75 18.35 -24.03
C MET A 207 -4.36 17.76 -23.93
N VAL A 208 -3.93 17.19 -25.06
CA VAL A 208 -2.59 16.64 -25.27
C VAL A 208 -1.97 17.23 -26.53
N TYR A 209 -0.64 17.39 -26.49
CA TYR A 209 0.13 17.90 -27.61
C TYR A 209 0.95 16.75 -28.20
N VAL A 210 0.93 16.61 -29.52
CA VAL A 210 1.62 15.48 -30.16
C VAL A 210 2.40 15.95 -31.39
N HIS A 211 3.63 15.46 -31.53
CA HIS A 211 4.47 15.76 -32.68
C HIS A 211 3.82 15.19 -33.96
N TYR A 212 3.63 16.00 -34.99
CA TYR A 212 2.88 15.66 -36.21
C TYR A 212 3.37 14.39 -36.94
N HIS A 213 4.65 14.07 -36.76
CA HIS A 213 5.32 12.92 -37.38
C HIS A 213 5.57 11.72 -36.45
N THR A 214 5.02 11.70 -35.23
CA THR A 214 5.21 10.58 -34.30
C THR A 214 4.20 9.44 -34.49
N THR A 215 4.27 8.43 -33.63
CA THR A 215 3.40 7.24 -33.59
C THR A 215 2.14 7.47 -32.74
N TYR A 216 1.12 6.65 -32.95
CA TYR A 216 -0.10 6.68 -32.12
C TYR A 216 0.13 6.18 -30.69
N GLY A 217 1.21 5.41 -30.44
CA GLY A 217 1.57 5.00 -29.08
C GLY A 217 1.90 6.19 -28.18
N VAL A 218 2.49 7.27 -28.73
CA VAL A 218 2.73 8.50 -27.99
C VAL A 218 1.41 9.20 -27.63
N LEU A 219 0.41 9.21 -28.52
CA LEU A 219 -0.91 9.75 -28.18
C LEU A 219 -1.56 8.98 -27.02
N ALA A 220 -1.47 7.65 -27.04
CA ALA A 220 -2.01 6.82 -25.97
C ALA A 220 -1.30 7.07 -24.63
N HIS A 221 0.03 7.25 -24.68
CA HIS A 221 0.88 7.57 -23.53
C HIS A 221 0.51 8.93 -22.91
N GLU A 222 0.49 10.01 -23.69
CA GLU A 222 0.13 11.34 -23.17
C GLU A 222 -1.33 11.43 -22.72
N PHE A 223 -2.24 10.68 -23.36
CA PHE A 223 -3.63 10.64 -22.93
C PHE A 223 -3.79 9.96 -21.56
N GLN A 224 -2.93 8.97 -21.24
CA GLN A 224 -2.94 8.38 -19.91
C GLN A 224 -2.46 9.37 -18.85
N HIS A 225 -1.44 10.18 -19.11
CA HIS A 225 -1.03 11.22 -18.15
C HIS A 225 -2.15 12.21 -17.85
N LEU A 226 -2.93 12.61 -18.86
CA LEU A 226 -4.11 13.46 -18.67
C LEU A 226 -5.13 12.81 -17.72
N ILE A 227 -5.48 11.54 -17.97
CA ILE A 227 -6.41 10.81 -17.11
C ILE A 227 -5.83 10.73 -15.70
N HIS A 228 -4.58 10.28 -15.57
CA HIS A 228 -3.96 10.04 -14.28
C HIS A 228 -3.92 11.31 -13.44
N PHE A 229 -3.46 12.42 -14.02
CA PHE A 229 -3.43 13.71 -13.35
C PHE A 229 -4.80 14.17 -12.85
N ASN A 230 -5.87 13.88 -13.59
CA ASN A 230 -7.23 14.25 -13.21
C ASN A 230 -7.81 13.35 -12.09
N HIS A 231 -7.16 12.23 -11.76
CA HIS A 231 -7.47 11.38 -10.60
C HIS A 231 -6.49 11.55 -9.43
N ASP A 232 -5.20 11.71 -9.72
CA ASP A 232 -4.09 11.84 -8.77
C ASP A 232 -3.02 12.79 -9.35
N GLU A 233 -2.87 13.98 -8.74
CA GLU A 233 -1.99 15.04 -9.25
C GLU A 233 -0.50 14.78 -8.94
N ASP A 234 -0.16 13.96 -7.93
CA ASP A 234 1.19 13.87 -7.33
C ASP A 234 1.76 12.43 -7.18
N GLU A 235 1.26 11.46 -7.95
CA GLU A 235 1.80 10.09 -7.99
C GLU A 235 3.29 10.02 -8.42
N TYR A 236 4.00 9.03 -7.88
CA TYR A 236 5.41 8.72 -8.15
C TYR A 236 5.63 8.31 -9.60
N TRP A 237 6.80 8.70 -10.11
CA TRP A 237 7.16 8.52 -11.52
C TRP A 237 7.04 7.10 -12.03
N TRP A 238 7.51 6.12 -11.25
CA TRP A 238 7.52 4.75 -11.70
C TRP A 238 6.12 4.17 -11.90
N ILE A 239 5.11 4.67 -11.18
CA ILE A 239 3.70 4.30 -11.40
C ILE A 239 3.13 5.09 -12.57
N ASP A 240 3.36 6.40 -12.63
CA ASP A 240 2.80 7.27 -13.68
C ASP A 240 3.32 6.87 -15.06
N GLU A 241 4.64 6.80 -15.23
CA GLU A 241 5.30 6.38 -16.47
C GLU A 241 5.07 4.89 -16.78
N GLY A 242 4.99 4.04 -15.76
CA GLY A 242 4.65 2.63 -15.92
C GLY A 242 3.25 2.45 -16.52
N CYS A 243 2.27 3.20 -16.03
CA CYS A 243 0.92 3.23 -16.58
C CYS A 243 0.89 3.81 -17.99
N ALA A 244 1.61 4.90 -18.23
CA ALA A 244 1.72 5.54 -19.54
C ALA A 244 2.34 4.59 -20.59
N GLU A 245 3.41 3.87 -20.25
CA GLU A 245 4.02 2.85 -21.12
C GLU A 245 3.10 1.64 -21.31
N TYR A 246 2.33 1.24 -20.29
CA TYR A 246 1.38 0.13 -20.41
C TYR A 246 0.29 0.39 -21.46
N THR A 247 -0.04 1.66 -21.75
CA THR A 247 -0.99 2.02 -22.83
C THR A 247 -0.56 1.50 -24.20
N LYS A 248 0.75 1.37 -24.46
CA LYS A 248 1.30 0.83 -25.72
C LYS A 248 0.89 -0.62 -25.90
N TYR A 249 0.87 -1.41 -24.83
CA TYR A 249 0.32 -2.76 -24.84
C TYR A 249 -1.20 -2.76 -25.11
N LEU A 250 -1.94 -1.95 -24.36
CA LEU A 250 -3.41 -1.88 -24.46
C LEU A 250 -3.89 -1.50 -25.87
N THR A 251 -3.10 -0.71 -26.58
CA THR A 251 -3.42 -0.20 -27.92
C THR A 251 -2.70 -0.93 -29.04
N GLY A 252 -1.72 -1.79 -28.73
CA GLY A 252 -0.96 -2.56 -29.70
C GLY A 252 0.07 -1.77 -30.51
N TYR A 253 0.48 -0.58 -30.05
CA TYR A 253 1.46 0.27 -30.75
C TYR A 253 2.86 0.17 -30.13
N ASP A 254 3.90 0.37 -30.95
CA ASP A 254 5.29 0.47 -30.51
C ASP A 254 5.84 -0.75 -29.75
N LEU A 255 5.26 -1.93 -30.02
CA LEU A 255 5.64 -3.21 -29.42
C LEU A 255 6.40 -4.12 -30.38
N THR A 256 7.19 -5.03 -29.81
CA THR A 256 7.67 -6.22 -30.50
C THR A 256 7.49 -7.41 -29.56
N ASN A 257 6.73 -8.43 -29.98
CA ASN A 257 6.32 -9.55 -29.11
C ASN A 257 5.69 -9.07 -27.80
N ASN A 258 4.81 -8.06 -27.87
CA ASN A 258 4.15 -7.41 -26.74
C ASN A 258 5.09 -6.70 -25.74
N LEU A 259 6.38 -6.57 -26.03
CA LEU A 259 7.31 -5.79 -25.21
C LEU A 259 7.55 -4.41 -25.83
N THR A 260 7.60 -3.38 -24.98
CA THR A 260 8.15 -2.08 -25.37
C THR A 260 9.65 -2.22 -25.66
N THR A 261 10.20 -1.31 -26.47
CA THR A 261 11.65 -1.29 -26.72
C THR A 261 12.43 -1.09 -25.41
N PHE A 262 11.87 -0.35 -24.46
CA PHE A 262 12.45 -0.09 -23.14
C PHE A 262 12.55 -1.36 -22.30
N ALA A 263 11.47 -2.14 -22.22
CA ALA A 263 11.51 -3.43 -21.53
C ALA A 263 12.48 -4.40 -22.22
N ARG A 264 12.39 -4.55 -23.55
CA ARG A 264 13.13 -5.56 -24.31
C ARG A 264 14.64 -5.31 -24.38
N ASP A 265 15.05 -4.07 -24.64
CA ASP A 265 16.46 -3.75 -24.97
C ASP A 265 17.23 -3.09 -23.83
N TYR A 266 16.53 -2.55 -22.82
CA TYR A 266 17.16 -1.81 -21.72
C TYR A 266 17.03 -2.55 -20.40
N PHE A 267 15.79 -2.80 -19.94
CA PHE A 267 15.58 -3.37 -18.60
C PHE A 267 16.01 -4.84 -18.49
N THR A 268 15.70 -5.68 -19.48
CA THR A 268 16.05 -7.12 -19.48
C THR A 268 17.55 -7.41 -19.28
N VAL A 269 18.42 -6.46 -19.63
CA VAL A 269 19.88 -6.58 -19.52
C VAL A 269 20.50 -5.69 -18.44
N ASN A 270 19.69 -4.91 -17.72
CA ASN A 270 20.13 -4.01 -16.64
C ASN A 270 19.23 -4.10 -15.40
N PHE A 271 18.60 -5.25 -15.18
CA PHE A 271 17.61 -5.55 -14.13
C PHE A 271 18.05 -5.28 -12.68
N ASP A 272 19.33 -4.97 -12.45
CA ASP A 272 19.82 -4.48 -11.16
C ASP A 272 19.39 -3.05 -10.82
N ASP A 273 18.75 -2.36 -11.77
CA ASP A 273 18.13 -1.06 -11.56
C ASP A 273 16.93 -1.10 -10.61
N SER A 274 16.72 -0.01 -9.89
CA SER A 274 15.64 0.05 -8.89
C SER A 274 14.29 0.21 -9.59
N LEU A 275 13.26 -0.52 -9.14
CA LEU A 275 11.89 -0.24 -9.54
C LEU A 275 11.39 1.09 -8.93
N LEU A 276 11.88 1.45 -7.74
CA LEU A 276 11.32 2.54 -6.94
C LEU A 276 12.08 3.87 -7.08
N TYR A 277 13.38 3.80 -7.36
CA TYR A 277 14.20 4.98 -7.65
C TYR A 277 14.40 5.11 -9.14
N TRP A 278 14.15 6.31 -9.67
CA TRP A 278 14.22 6.57 -11.09
C TRP A 278 15.60 7.10 -11.49
N ASN A 279 16.36 6.35 -12.28
CA ASN A 279 17.71 6.66 -12.72
C ASN A 279 17.75 7.68 -13.88
N TYR A 280 17.10 8.83 -13.67
CA TYR A 280 16.95 9.88 -14.67
C TYR A 280 18.29 10.47 -15.18
N GLU A 281 19.30 10.60 -14.32
CA GLU A 281 20.64 11.11 -14.68
C GLU A 281 21.47 10.14 -15.51
N SER A 282 20.92 8.97 -15.85
CA SER A 282 21.62 7.89 -16.53
C SER A 282 22.93 7.54 -15.81
N GLU A 283 22.87 7.53 -14.47
CA GLU A 283 24.04 7.29 -13.62
C GLU A 283 24.63 5.91 -13.94
N GLY A 284 25.88 5.67 -13.54
CA GLY A 284 26.49 4.34 -13.68
C GLY A 284 26.63 3.83 -15.13
N GLY A 285 26.35 4.67 -16.13
CA GLY A 285 26.38 4.30 -17.55
C GLY A 285 25.13 3.58 -18.03
N LYS A 286 24.05 3.60 -17.25
CA LYS A 286 22.74 3.05 -17.66
C LYS A 286 21.88 4.16 -18.21
N ASP A 287 21.16 3.88 -19.28
CA ASP A 287 20.30 4.85 -19.94
C ASP A 287 18.94 4.93 -19.25
N VAL A 288 18.40 6.13 -18.99
CA VAL A 288 17.10 6.38 -18.32
C VAL A 288 15.91 5.57 -18.88
N ARG A 289 15.98 5.12 -20.14
CA ARG A 289 14.95 4.24 -20.72
C ARG A 289 14.81 2.90 -19.99
N ILE A 290 15.76 2.55 -19.14
CA ILE A 290 15.71 1.39 -18.26
C ILE A 290 14.51 1.41 -17.31
N ASP A 291 14.27 2.55 -16.67
CA ASP A 291 13.26 2.72 -15.64
C ASP A 291 11.85 2.49 -16.21
N TYR A 292 11.58 3.09 -17.39
CA TYR A 292 10.36 2.87 -18.17
C TYR A 292 10.11 1.38 -18.46
N GLY A 293 11.17 0.62 -18.73
CA GLY A 293 11.07 -0.81 -19.01
C GLY A 293 10.66 -1.63 -17.79
N GLY A 294 11.27 -1.36 -16.64
CA GLY A 294 10.93 -2.02 -15.36
C GLY A 294 9.53 -1.66 -14.90
N ALA A 295 9.20 -0.37 -14.91
CA ALA A 295 7.88 0.15 -14.58
C ALA A 295 6.76 -0.45 -15.46
N TYR A 296 6.97 -0.50 -16.77
CA TYR A 296 6.05 -1.16 -17.70
C TYR A 296 5.79 -2.62 -17.31
N LEU A 297 6.85 -3.41 -17.09
CA LEU A 297 6.71 -4.84 -16.76
C LEU A 297 6.02 -5.05 -15.41
N PHE A 298 6.21 -4.15 -14.44
CA PHE A 298 5.53 -4.23 -13.16
C PHE A 298 4.04 -3.89 -13.29
N ILE A 299 3.66 -2.79 -13.93
CA ILE A 299 2.25 -2.44 -14.16
C ILE A 299 1.55 -3.51 -15.00
N PHE A 300 2.23 -4.07 -16.00
CA PHE A 300 1.73 -5.21 -16.76
C PHE A 300 1.42 -6.40 -15.86
N TYR A 301 2.36 -6.77 -14.99
CA TYR A 301 2.19 -7.87 -14.04
C TYR A 301 0.99 -7.62 -13.12
N LEU A 302 0.82 -6.39 -12.59
CA LEU A 302 -0.34 -6.05 -11.78
C LEU A 302 -1.65 -6.25 -12.54
N ALA A 303 -1.72 -5.75 -13.78
CA ALA A 303 -2.90 -5.82 -14.61
C ALA A 303 -3.30 -7.27 -14.93
N GLU A 304 -2.31 -8.12 -15.19
CA GLU A 304 -2.55 -9.53 -15.52
C GLU A 304 -2.97 -10.35 -14.29
N LYS A 305 -2.30 -10.15 -13.14
CA LYS A 305 -2.53 -10.98 -11.95
C LYS A 305 -3.71 -10.55 -11.10
N TYR A 306 -4.01 -9.25 -11.08
CA TYR A 306 -5.01 -8.66 -10.20
C TYR A 306 -6.15 -7.96 -10.96
N GLY A 307 -6.03 -7.87 -12.29
CA GLY A 307 -7.09 -7.43 -13.18
C GLY A 307 -7.23 -5.92 -13.32
N ILE A 308 -8.12 -5.52 -14.23
CA ILE A 308 -8.32 -4.12 -14.65
C ILE A 308 -8.67 -3.22 -13.46
N SER A 309 -9.55 -3.69 -12.56
CA SER A 309 -9.99 -2.90 -11.40
C SER A 309 -8.84 -2.55 -10.44
N ALA A 310 -7.79 -3.37 -10.36
CA ALA A 310 -6.60 -3.03 -9.58
C ALA A 310 -5.89 -1.80 -10.19
N ILE A 311 -5.73 -1.76 -11.51
CA ILE A 311 -5.11 -0.64 -12.22
C ILE A 311 -5.96 0.63 -12.13
N THR A 312 -7.29 0.49 -12.30
CA THR A 312 -8.20 1.64 -12.17
C THR A 312 -8.15 2.23 -10.77
N ASN A 313 -8.10 1.38 -9.73
CA ASN A 313 -8.04 1.85 -8.35
C ASN A 313 -6.65 2.40 -8.00
N LEU A 314 -5.57 1.88 -8.59
CA LEU A 314 -4.22 2.41 -8.45
C LEU A 314 -4.14 3.86 -8.94
N VAL A 315 -4.66 4.15 -10.13
CA VAL A 315 -4.67 5.51 -10.70
C VAL A 315 -5.47 6.53 -9.87
N SER A 316 -6.36 6.07 -9.00
CA SER A 316 -7.17 6.95 -8.12
C SER A 316 -6.71 6.96 -6.66
N GLU A 317 -5.56 6.35 -6.34
CA GLU A 317 -5.13 6.15 -4.95
C GLU A 317 -4.07 7.17 -4.51
N SER A 318 -4.49 8.14 -3.71
CA SER A 318 -3.68 9.30 -3.30
C SER A 318 -2.55 9.02 -2.30
N ALA A 319 -2.32 7.77 -1.89
CA ALA A 319 -1.22 7.45 -0.96
C ALA A 319 0.16 7.49 -1.62
N GLY A 320 0.19 7.37 -2.96
CA GLY A 320 1.39 7.30 -3.79
C GLY A 320 2.29 6.07 -3.56
N GLY A 321 3.06 5.70 -4.57
CA GLY A 321 4.15 4.73 -4.48
C GLY A 321 3.73 3.31 -4.05
N ALA A 322 4.57 2.62 -3.29
CA ALA A 322 4.27 1.26 -2.84
C ALA A 322 2.97 1.14 -1.98
N PRO A 323 2.66 2.10 -1.08
CA PRO A 323 1.37 2.13 -0.40
C PRO A 323 0.15 2.19 -1.34
N SER A 324 0.21 2.96 -2.45
CA SER A 324 -0.93 3.04 -3.38
C SER A 324 -1.20 1.69 -4.05
N VAL A 325 -0.15 0.94 -4.38
CA VAL A 325 -0.28 -0.42 -4.92
C VAL A 325 -0.95 -1.38 -3.94
N GLU A 326 -0.51 -1.42 -2.68
CA GLU A 326 -1.13 -2.30 -1.67
C GLU A 326 -2.61 -1.95 -1.45
N ASN A 327 -2.94 -0.66 -1.35
CA ASN A 327 -4.32 -0.18 -1.19
C ASN A 327 -5.19 -0.57 -2.39
N ALA A 328 -4.67 -0.38 -3.61
CA ALA A 328 -5.36 -0.75 -4.84
C ALA A 328 -5.63 -2.25 -4.91
N LEU A 329 -4.67 -3.11 -4.56
CA LEU A 329 -4.87 -4.56 -4.52
C LEU A 329 -5.86 -4.98 -3.42
N ALA A 330 -5.77 -4.37 -2.23
CA ALA A 330 -6.68 -4.65 -1.12
C ALA A 330 -8.14 -4.31 -1.48
N SER A 331 -8.35 -3.22 -2.23
CA SER A 331 -9.67 -2.77 -2.67
C SER A 331 -10.38 -3.77 -3.60
N VAL A 332 -9.63 -4.60 -4.33
CA VAL A 332 -10.15 -5.68 -5.17
C VAL A 332 -10.09 -7.06 -4.52
N GLY A 333 -9.80 -7.11 -3.21
CA GLY A 333 -9.86 -8.32 -2.39
C GLY A 333 -8.55 -9.08 -2.25
N HIS A 334 -7.41 -8.49 -2.64
CA HIS A 334 -6.09 -9.07 -2.53
C HIS A 334 -5.26 -8.38 -1.45
N SER A 335 -5.08 -9.04 -0.30
CA SER A 335 -4.19 -8.57 0.76
C SER A 335 -2.80 -9.16 0.55
N ILE A 336 -1.85 -8.37 0.07
CA ILE A 336 -0.45 -8.76 -0.14
C ILE A 336 0.45 -7.57 0.19
N SER A 337 1.58 -7.83 0.84
CA SER A 337 2.60 -6.78 1.06
C SER A 337 3.30 -6.43 -0.24
N PHE A 338 3.77 -5.21 -0.38
CA PHE A 338 4.55 -4.77 -1.53
C PHE A 338 5.81 -5.63 -1.70
N ASN A 339 6.43 -6.04 -0.59
CA ASN A 339 7.62 -6.88 -0.62
C ASN A 339 7.33 -8.26 -1.24
N ASP A 340 6.23 -8.89 -0.82
CA ASP A 340 5.81 -10.18 -1.38
C ASP A 340 5.41 -10.08 -2.84
N LEU A 341 4.73 -8.98 -3.19
CA LEU A 341 4.35 -8.67 -4.56
C LEU A 341 5.56 -8.46 -5.45
N PHE A 342 6.53 -7.67 -4.99
CA PHE A 342 7.79 -7.41 -5.70
C PHE A 342 8.57 -8.70 -5.92
N LEU A 343 8.71 -9.57 -4.91
CA LEU A 343 9.39 -10.85 -5.06
C LEU A 343 8.62 -11.83 -5.97
N ASN A 344 7.29 -11.78 -6.00
CA ASN A 344 6.50 -12.56 -6.95
C ASN A 344 6.75 -12.07 -8.39
N TRP A 345 6.70 -10.76 -8.62
CA TRP A 345 7.01 -10.15 -9.92
C TRP A 345 8.43 -10.47 -10.37
N ALA A 346 9.42 -10.27 -9.49
CA ALA A 346 10.82 -10.58 -9.76
C ALA A 346 10.98 -12.07 -10.14
N THR A 347 10.31 -12.99 -9.45
CA THR A 347 10.33 -14.41 -9.81
C THR A 347 9.68 -14.67 -11.17
N ALA A 348 8.56 -14.00 -11.47
CA ALA A 348 7.85 -14.15 -12.74
C ALA A 348 8.69 -13.71 -13.95
N LEU A 349 9.55 -12.70 -13.79
CA LEU A 349 10.48 -12.24 -14.83
C LEU A 349 11.48 -13.33 -15.29
N TYR A 350 11.82 -14.29 -14.43
CA TYR A 350 12.84 -15.31 -14.71
C TYR A 350 12.29 -16.70 -14.94
N VAL A 351 11.27 -17.10 -14.18
CA VAL A 351 10.66 -18.42 -14.33
C VAL A 351 9.73 -18.47 -15.54
N ASP A 352 8.93 -17.40 -15.74
CA ASP A 352 7.97 -17.23 -16.83
C ASP A 352 7.09 -18.47 -17.11
N ASP A 353 6.55 -19.09 -16.06
CA ASP A 353 5.68 -20.27 -16.15
C ASP A 353 4.37 -20.08 -15.36
N THR A 354 3.25 -20.05 -16.08
CA THR A 354 1.90 -19.84 -15.52
C THR A 354 1.23 -21.13 -15.02
N SER A 355 1.85 -22.29 -15.19
CA SER A 355 1.26 -23.60 -14.86
C SER A 355 1.30 -23.95 -13.37
N PHE A 356 2.07 -23.21 -12.56
CA PHE A 356 2.25 -23.44 -11.12
C PHE A 356 2.07 -22.15 -10.32
N GLY A 357 2.04 -22.26 -8.98
CA GLY A 357 1.90 -21.10 -8.10
C GLY A 357 0.62 -20.28 -8.34
N GLY A 358 -0.43 -20.89 -8.90
CA GLY A 358 -1.63 -20.16 -9.31
C GLY A 358 -1.42 -19.16 -10.45
N GLY A 359 -0.34 -19.31 -11.24
CA GLY A 359 0.04 -18.40 -12.31
C GLY A 359 0.84 -17.18 -11.85
N LEU A 360 1.21 -17.08 -10.56
CA LEU A 360 1.94 -15.94 -10.01
C LEU A 360 3.36 -15.76 -10.60
N TYR A 361 3.98 -16.81 -11.10
CA TYR A 361 5.39 -16.82 -11.48
C TYR A 361 5.63 -16.92 -12.99
N GLY A 362 4.72 -16.38 -13.78
CA GLY A 362 4.97 -16.13 -15.19
C GLY A 362 3.96 -15.19 -15.82
N PHE A 363 4.17 -14.81 -17.08
CA PHE A 363 3.27 -13.95 -17.83
C PHE A 363 2.44 -14.79 -18.81
N GLU A 364 1.15 -14.50 -18.92
CA GLU A 364 0.26 -15.13 -19.91
C GLU A 364 0.46 -14.49 -21.29
N ASN A 365 0.65 -13.18 -21.31
CA ASN A 365 0.64 -12.38 -22.54
C ASN A 365 2.01 -11.83 -22.95
N LEU A 366 3.04 -12.03 -22.12
CA LEU A 366 4.43 -11.71 -22.43
C LEU A 366 5.25 -12.99 -22.49
N ASN A 367 6.41 -12.89 -23.15
CA ASN A 367 7.49 -13.85 -23.01
C ASN A 367 8.74 -13.04 -22.73
N VAL A 368 9.17 -13.05 -21.47
CA VAL A 368 10.26 -12.21 -20.99
C VAL A 368 11.53 -13.05 -20.92
N SER A 369 12.60 -12.54 -21.51
CA SER A 369 13.92 -13.18 -21.46
C SER A 369 14.89 -12.24 -20.76
N MET A 370 15.04 -12.42 -19.45
CA MET A 370 15.97 -11.64 -18.64
C MET A 370 17.38 -12.22 -18.69
N ASP A 371 18.39 -11.35 -18.65
CA ASP A 371 19.77 -11.77 -18.41
C ASP A 371 19.95 -12.23 -16.96
N TYR A 372 20.92 -13.13 -16.74
CA TYR A 372 21.27 -13.67 -15.43
C TYR A 372 22.75 -14.05 -15.37
N GLU A 373 23.29 -14.22 -14.16
CA GLU A 373 24.60 -14.83 -13.97
C GLU A 373 24.49 -16.36 -13.91
N LEU A 374 25.14 -17.08 -14.84
CA LEU A 374 25.18 -18.54 -14.82
C LEU A 374 26.21 -19.07 -13.80
N VAL A 375 25.78 -20.04 -12.97
CA VAL A 375 26.64 -20.83 -12.09
C VAL A 375 26.45 -22.31 -12.40
N SER A 376 27.54 -23.00 -12.76
CA SER A 376 27.50 -24.39 -13.24
C SER A 376 28.53 -25.30 -12.56
N SER A 377 29.18 -24.81 -11.50
CA SER A 377 30.18 -25.55 -10.74
C SER A 377 29.95 -25.34 -9.24
N PHE A 378 29.94 -26.43 -8.48
CA PHE A 378 29.65 -26.42 -7.04
C PHE A 378 30.75 -27.19 -6.27
N PRO A 379 31.12 -26.75 -5.06
CA PRO A 379 30.70 -25.51 -4.40
C PRO A 379 31.18 -24.25 -5.14
N ALA A 380 30.53 -23.12 -4.91
CA ALA A 380 30.88 -21.84 -5.52
C ALA A 380 31.01 -20.74 -4.47
N THR A 381 31.92 -19.79 -4.72
CA THR A 381 31.97 -18.51 -4.00
C THR A 381 31.91 -17.40 -5.02
N LYS A 382 31.04 -16.44 -4.76
CA LYS A 382 30.76 -15.32 -5.65
C LYS A 382 30.87 -14.05 -4.84
N THR A 383 31.64 -13.11 -5.35
CA THR A 383 31.95 -11.87 -4.64
C THR A 383 31.50 -10.66 -5.42
N ASN A 384 31.28 -9.55 -4.71
CA ASN A 384 30.99 -8.24 -5.25
C ASN A 384 29.73 -8.24 -6.12
N LYS A 385 28.63 -8.82 -5.62
CA LYS A 385 27.34 -8.86 -6.32
C LYS A 385 26.49 -7.68 -5.92
N LEU A 386 26.35 -6.74 -6.85
CA LEU A 386 25.59 -5.52 -6.65
C LEU A 386 24.12 -5.86 -6.41
N ASN A 387 23.61 -5.44 -5.26
CA ASN A 387 22.19 -5.43 -4.95
C ASN A 387 21.80 -3.97 -4.70
N ARG A 388 20.79 -3.50 -5.43
CA ARG A 388 20.21 -2.16 -5.22
C ARG A 388 18.89 -2.30 -4.46
N PHE A 389 18.50 -1.23 -3.79
CA PHE A 389 17.21 -1.14 -3.14
C PHE A 389 16.10 -1.31 -4.19
N TYR A 390 15.32 -2.40 -4.09
CA TYR A 390 14.31 -2.83 -5.07
C TYR A 390 14.82 -2.96 -6.52
N GLY A 391 16.12 -3.27 -6.68
CA GLY A 391 16.70 -3.76 -7.93
C GLY A 391 17.19 -5.20 -7.78
N LEU A 392 17.39 -5.93 -8.88
CA LEU A 392 17.56 -7.38 -8.85
C LEU A 392 19.02 -7.82 -9.07
N TYR A 393 19.49 -8.76 -8.29
CA TYR A 393 20.61 -9.63 -8.66
C TYR A 393 20.09 -11.04 -8.86
N VAL A 394 20.45 -11.68 -9.98
CA VAL A 394 19.97 -13.04 -10.29
C VAL A 394 21.09 -13.97 -10.72
N ALA A 395 21.16 -15.12 -10.04
CA ALA A 395 22.01 -16.23 -10.40
C ALA A 395 21.16 -17.44 -10.84
N LYS A 396 21.43 -17.97 -12.04
CA LYS A 396 20.88 -19.24 -12.52
C LYS A 396 21.85 -20.36 -12.25
N LEU A 397 21.44 -21.37 -11.49
CA LEU A 397 22.19 -22.59 -11.24
C LEU A 397 21.77 -23.63 -12.28
N SER A 398 22.74 -24.22 -12.99
CA SER A 398 22.48 -25.28 -13.97
C SER A 398 22.91 -26.64 -13.42
N ALA A 399 21.95 -27.57 -13.34
CA ALA A 399 22.11 -28.91 -12.75
C ALA A 399 22.86 -28.89 -11.39
N PRO A 400 22.39 -28.10 -10.41
CA PRO A 400 22.97 -28.12 -9.08
C PRO A 400 22.78 -29.48 -8.38
N PRO A 401 23.53 -29.77 -7.31
CA PRO A 401 23.18 -30.86 -6.40
C PRO A 401 21.77 -30.70 -5.83
N ASP A 402 21.11 -31.83 -5.56
CA ASP A 402 19.77 -31.90 -4.95
C ASP A 402 19.67 -31.23 -3.56
N TYR A 403 20.81 -30.94 -2.94
CA TYR A 403 20.91 -30.23 -1.66
C TYR A 403 22.05 -29.21 -1.75
N LEU A 404 21.70 -27.93 -1.61
CA LEU A 404 22.61 -26.80 -1.62
C LEU A 404 22.25 -25.82 -0.50
N ILE A 405 23.27 -25.18 0.05
CA ILE A 405 23.13 -24.07 0.99
C ILE A 405 23.56 -22.80 0.25
N PHE A 406 22.73 -21.76 0.32
CA PHE A 406 23.06 -20.40 -0.09
C PHE A 406 23.30 -19.54 1.16
N GLU A 407 24.54 -19.09 1.32
CA GLU A 407 24.98 -18.26 2.44
C GLU A 407 25.48 -16.91 1.89
N PRO A 408 24.62 -15.89 1.79
CA PRO A 408 25.04 -14.54 1.49
C PRO A 408 25.64 -13.86 2.74
N THR A 409 26.49 -12.86 2.53
CA THR A 409 26.90 -11.95 3.59
C THR A 409 25.71 -11.11 4.04
N ASP A 410 25.62 -10.88 5.35
CA ASP A 410 24.60 -9.99 5.92
C ASP A 410 24.68 -8.58 5.31
N PRO A 411 23.54 -7.97 4.92
CA PRO A 411 23.50 -6.57 4.52
C PRO A 411 23.85 -5.67 5.70
N SER A 412 24.39 -4.49 5.40
CA SER A 412 24.94 -3.57 6.41
C SER A 412 23.90 -2.71 7.09
N SER A 413 22.84 -2.31 6.37
CA SER A 413 21.78 -1.44 6.92
C SER A 413 20.35 -1.81 6.52
N ASP A 414 20.17 -2.57 5.44
CA ASP A 414 18.86 -2.95 4.90
C ASP A 414 18.54 -4.43 5.17
N TYR A 415 17.47 -4.94 4.57
CA TYR A 415 17.16 -6.35 4.51
C TYR A 415 17.52 -6.89 3.12
N LEU A 416 17.86 -8.17 3.05
CA LEU A 416 18.02 -8.89 1.81
C LEU A 416 16.73 -9.68 1.57
N GLY A 417 15.95 -9.26 0.58
CA GLY A 417 14.88 -10.06 0.02
C GLY A 417 15.46 -11.13 -0.89
N ILE A 418 15.00 -12.36 -0.73
CA ILE A 418 15.48 -13.52 -1.48
C ILE A 418 14.27 -14.27 -2.02
N ALA A 419 14.30 -14.62 -3.30
CA ALA A 419 13.41 -15.63 -3.89
C ALA A 419 14.25 -16.73 -4.53
N VAL A 420 13.99 -17.98 -4.16
CA VAL A 420 14.63 -19.16 -4.75
C VAL A 420 13.57 -19.96 -5.49
N ALA A 421 13.68 -20.04 -6.82
CA ALA A 421 12.86 -20.89 -7.65
C ALA A 421 13.65 -22.14 -8.03
N VAL A 422 13.20 -23.32 -7.60
CA VAL A 422 13.80 -24.62 -7.88
C VAL A 422 12.93 -25.37 -8.87
N HIS A 423 13.51 -25.86 -9.95
CA HIS A 423 12.87 -26.79 -10.88
C HIS A 423 13.49 -28.18 -10.71
N ASP A 424 12.64 -29.15 -10.44
CA ASP A 424 13.03 -30.54 -10.23
C ASP A 424 12.07 -31.50 -10.95
N ILE A 425 12.14 -32.80 -10.65
CA ILE A 425 11.28 -33.80 -11.31
C ILE A 425 9.77 -33.60 -11.09
N ASP A 426 9.38 -32.89 -10.04
CA ASP A 426 7.99 -32.60 -9.69
C ASP A 426 7.54 -31.21 -10.19
N GLY A 427 8.47 -30.41 -10.76
CA GLY A 427 8.22 -29.11 -11.38
C GLY A 427 8.83 -27.96 -10.60
N TRP A 428 8.26 -26.76 -10.74
CA TRP A 428 8.73 -25.56 -10.04
C TRP A 428 8.21 -25.47 -8.60
N ASN A 429 9.11 -25.12 -7.68
CA ASN A 429 8.81 -24.70 -6.32
C ASN A 429 9.52 -23.39 -6.01
N VAL A 430 8.87 -22.47 -5.29
CA VAL A 430 9.42 -21.15 -4.97
C VAL A 430 9.37 -20.91 -3.47
N THR A 431 10.51 -20.50 -2.90
CA THR A 431 10.61 -19.98 -1.53
C THR A 431 11.02 -18.52 -1.55
N LYS A 432 10.56 -17.74 -0.57
CA LYS A 432 10.83 -16.30 -0.46
C LYS A 432 11.12 -15.86 0.97
N SER A 433 12.22 -15.18 1.25
CA SER A 433 12.54 -14.69 2.61
C SER A 433 13.01 -13.23 2.57
N ILE A 434 12.94 -12.56 3.73
CA ILE A 434 13.46 -11.20 3.92
C ILE A 434 14.18 -11.20 5.26
N GLN A 435 15.50 -11.03 5.23
CA GLN A 435 16.37 -11.20 6.41
C GLN A 435 17.51 -10.18 6.40
N ASN A 436 18.01 -9.80 7.57
CA ASN A 436 19.13 -8.84 7.70
C ASN A 436 20.34 -9.38 8.45
N THR A 437 20.26 -10.56 9.08
CA THR A 437 21.41 -11.15 9.78
C THR A 437 21.37 -12.68 9.82
N ASN A 438 22.56 -13.30 9.81
CA ASN A 438 22.77 -14.75 9.80
C ASN A 438 21.97 -15.43 8.68
N ILE A 439 22.00 -14.84 7.50
CA ILE A 439 21.17 -15.26 6.38
C ILE A 439 21.68 -16.59 5.83
N VAL A 440 20.80 -17.59 5.82
CA VAL A 440 21.08 -18.89 5.22
C VAL A 440 19.81 -19.41 4.55
N GLU A 441 19.89 -19.73 3.27
CA GLU A 441 18.81 -20.36 2.50
C GLU A 441 19.18 -21.77 2.07
N PHE A 442 18.17 -22.62 2.02
CA PHE A 442 18.34 -24.04 1.71
C PHE A 442 17.60 -24.38 0.44
N ILE A 443 18.36 -24.88 -0.51
CA ILE A 443 17.91 -25.22 -1.84
C ILE A 443 17.89 -26.74 -1.91
N GLU A 444 16.69 -27.29 -2.00
CA GLU A 444 16.48 -28.74 -2.00
C GLU A 444 15.42 -29.13 -3.03
N GLY A 445 15.52 -30.36 -3.53
CA GLY A 445 14.63 -30.90 -4.54
C GLY A 445 15.06 -32.30 -4.95
N THR A 446 14.32 -32.92 -5.87
CA THR A 446 14.62 -34.27 -6.36
C THR A 446 15.02 -34.24 -7.83
N VAL A 447 16.28 -34.54 -8.13
CA VAL A 447 16.84 -34.42 -9.49
C VAL A 447 16.67 -32.98 -10.00
N ILE A 448 17.25 -32.04 -9.26
CA ILE A 448 17.20 -30.62 -9.62
C ILE A 448 17.93 -30.40 -10.95
N ASP A 449 17.26 -29.75 -11.90
CA ASP A 449 17.86 -29.39 -13.19
C ASP A 449 18.18 -27.89 -13.30
N GLU A 450 17.43 -27.05 -12.60
CA GLU A 450 17.54 -25.59 -12.69
C GLU A 450 17.13 -24.91 -11.37
N VAL A 451 17.86 -23.85 -11.00
CA VAL A 451 17.47 -22.97 -9.89
C VAL A 451 17.72 -21.51 -10.25
N TYR A 452 16.80 -20.61 -9.90
CA TYR A 452 17.06 -19.18 -9.84
C TYR A 452 17.18 -18.73 -8.39
N ILE A 453 18.29 -18.06 -8.06
CA ILE A 453 18.44 -17.30 -6.82
C ILE A 453 18.32 -15.83 -7.19
N ILE A 454 17.29 -15.18 -6.70
CA ILE A 454 16.94 -13.79 -6.97
C ILE A 454 17.09 -13.04 -5.65
N THR A 455 17.91 -11.99 -5.61
CA THR A 455 18.11 -11.18 -4.42
C THR A 455 17.90 -9.69 -4.71
N SER A 456 17.46 -8.96 -3.69
CA SER A 456 17.26 -7.50 -3.74
C SER A 456 17.45 -6.90 -2.35
N LEU A 457 17.98 -5.68 -2.27
CA LEU A 457 17.91 -4.93 -1.00
C LEU A 457 16.49 -4.41 -0.82
N MET A 458 15.93 -4.57 0.38
CA MET A 458 14.56 -4.22 0.68
C MET A 458 14.44 -3.64 2.09
N SER A 459 13.32 -2.98 2.36
CA SER A 459 12.85 -2.67 3.71
C SER A 459 12.17 -3.88 4.35
N ASP A 460 12.05 -3.92 5.69
CA ASP A 460 11.25 -4.94 6.39
C ASP A 460 9.74 -4.75 6.26
N SER A 461 9.33 -3.58 5.80
CA SER A 461 7.96 -3.12 5.67
C SER A 461 7.75 -2.46 4.31
N THR A 462 6.52 -2.08 3.99
CA THR A 462 6.18 -1.35 2.77
C THR A 462 7.11 -0.13 2.60
N PRO A 463 7.86 -0.04 1.49
CA PRO A 463 8.87 1.00 1.31
C PRO A 463 8.20 2.35 1.12
N ILE A 464 8.74 3.38 1.78
CA ILE A 464 8.35 4.77 1.57
C ILE A 464 9.58 5.49 1.04
N ILE A 465 9.57 5.79 -0.26
CA ILE A 465 10.60 6.61 -0.88
C ILE A 465 10.27 8.07 -0.61
N PRO A 466 11.25 8.95 -0.31
CA PRO A 466 10.96 10.37 -0.19
C PRO A 466 10.42 10.91 -1.53
N SER A 467 9.30 11.62 -1.49
CA SER A 467 8.73 12.25 -2.67
C SER A 467 9.66 13.30 -3.28
N GLY A 468 9.35 13.71 -4.50
CA GLY A 468 10.09 14.75 -5.17
C GLY A 468 11.51 14.31 -5.55
N SER A 469 12.55 15.10 -5.23
CA SER A 469 13.93 14.81 -5.68
C SER A 469 14.53 13.55 -5.04
N GLY A 470 13.97 13.12 -3.92
CA GLY A 470 14.40 11.92 -3.22
C GLY A 470 14.02 10.60 -3.88
N GLN A 471 13.20 10.63 -4.95
CA GLN A 471 12.86 9.44 -5.74
C GLN A 471 13.82 9.17 -6.89
N PHE A 472 14.84 10.03 -7.09
CA PHE A 472 15.75 9.93 -8.22
C PHE A 472 17.10 9.28 -7.88
N GLY A 473 17.76 8.79 -8.94
CA GLY A 473 19.05 8.09 -8.88
C GLY A 473 18.88 6.59 -8.74
N PHE A 474 19.88 5.91 -8.19
CA PHE A 474 19.88 4.45 -8.04
C PHE A 474 19.40 3.92 -6.68
N GLY A 475 19.04 4.81 -5.76
CA GLY A 475 18.86 4.46 -4.36
C GLY A 475 20.12 3.90 -3.70
N ASN A 476 19.94 3.40 -2.48
CA ASN A 476 21.01 2.72 -1.76
C ASN A 476 21.39 1.40 -2.44
N ASN A 477 22.66 1.02 -2.29
CA ASN A 477 23.17 -0.23 -2.82
C ASN A 477 24.24 -0.82 -1.90
N GLU A 478 24.36 -2.14 -1.97
CA GLU A 478 25.38 -2.91 -1.29
C GLU A 478 25.91 -4.00 -2.22
N TYR A 479 27.12 -4.48 -1.91
CA TYR A 479 27.74 -5.59 -2.62
C TYR A 479 27.73 -6.82 -1.71
N ILE A 480 26.91 -7.79 -2.08
CA ILE A 480 26.74 -9.04 -1.35
C ILE A 480 27.69 -10.08 -1.91
N ASP A 481 28.47 -10.71 -1.03
CA ASP A 481 29.19 -11.94 -1.37
C ASP A 481 28.30 -13.13 -0.99
N TYR A 482 28.40 -14.25 -1.71
CA TYR A 482 27.71 -15.48 -1.29
C TYR A 482 28.52 -16.74 -1.56
N THR A 483 28.23 -17.77 -0.77
CA THR A 483 28.71 -19.12 -0.96
C THR A 483 27.58 -20.09 -1.25
N LEU A 484 27.81 -20.98 -2.21
CA LEU A 484 26.98 -22.12 -2.52
C LEU A 484 27.72 -23.39 -2.11
N ILE A 485 27.21 -24.07 -1.09
CA ILE A 485 27.86 -25.25 -0.49
C ILE A 485 26.98 -26.45 -0.75
N GLN A 486 27.57 -27.55 -1.24
CA GLN A 486 26.83 -28.80 -1.38
C GLN A 486 26.44 -29.33 0.00
N GLY A 487 25.14 -29.50 0.20
CA GLY A 487 24.57 -30.09 1.40
C GLY A 487 24.60 -31.62 1.35
N SER A 488 24.51 -32.24 2.52
CA SER A 488 24.23 -33.67 2.69
C SER A 488 23.06 -33.78 3.67
N PRO A 489 21.88 -34.29 3.26
CA PRO A 489 20.64 -34.20 4.04
C PRO A 489 20.79 -34.79 5.44
N LEU A 490 20.22 -34.10 6.43
CA LEU A 490 20.12 -34.50 7.83
C LEU A 490 18.66 -34.50 8.30
N THR A 491 18.27 -35.46 9.15
CA THR A 491 16.90 -35.58 9.71
C THR A 491 16.89 -35.40 11.23
N VAL A 492 15.79 -34.85 11.79
CA VAL A 492 15.60 -34.60 13.23
C VAL A 492 14.24 -35.16 13.73
N ASP A 493 14.23 -35.85 14.88
CA ASP A 493 13.15 -36.79 15.25
C ASP A 493 12.18 -36.35 16.39
N SER A 494 12.41 -35.28 17.19
CA SER A 494 11.42 -34.86 18.21
C SER A 494 11.46 -33.42 18.75
N LEU A 495 10.28 -32.86 19.11
CA LEU A 495 10.07 -31.57 19.80
C LEU A 495 9.09 -31.70 21.01
N ASN A 496 9.28 -30.93 22.08
CA ASN A 496 8.27 -30.65 23.13
C ASN A 496 8.29 -29.14 23.50
N TYR A 497 7.21 -28.56 24.04
CA TYR A 497 7.20 -27.16 24.53
C TYR A 497 6.28 -26.98 25.75
N ASP A 498 6.51 -25.95 26.58
CA ASP A 498 5.69 -25.65 27.77
C ASP A 498 5.36 -24.15 27.95
N TYR A 499 4.20 -23.86 28.55
CA TYR A 499 3.70 -22.52 28.86
C TYR A 499 3.82 -22.25 30.36
N THR A 500 4.72 -21.36 30.77
CA THR A 500 4.84 -20.94 32.17
C THR A 500 5.09 -19.44 32.31
N GLY A 501 4.08 -18.71 32.82
CA GLY A 501 4.26 -17.35 33.37
C GLY A 501 4.23 -16.19 32.39
N GLY A 502 3.58 -16.32 31.22
CA GLY A 502 3.48 -15.25 30.23
C GLY A 502 4.68 -15.16 29.27
N ILE A 503 5.66 -16.06 29.43
CA ILE A 503 6.73 -16.32 28.47
C ILE A 503 6.53 -17.77 27.99
N TRP A 504 6.56 -17.98 26.69
CA TRP A 504 6.59 -19.33 26.12
C TRP A 504 8.00 -19.91 26.32
N ASN A 505 8.12 -21.08 26.94
CA ASN A 505 9.40 -21.75 27.10
C ASN A 505 9.49 -22.85 26.02
N PHE A 506 10.24 -22.58 24.96
CA PHE A 506 10.51 -23.55 23.90
C PHE A 506 11.70 -24.43 24.29
N SER A 507 11.49 -25.70 24.61
CA SER A 507 12.56 -26.58 25.09
C SER A 507 12.73 -27.79 24.19
N LEU A 508 13.87 -27.88 23.52
CA LEU A 508 14.13 -28.92 22.54
C LEU A 508 14.90 -30.09 23.20
N TYR A 509 14.38 -31.30 23.09
CA TYR A 509 14.94 -32.49 23.74
C TYR A 509 15.18 -33.61 22.71
N ASN A 510 16.27 -34.39 22.88
CA ASN A 510 16.61 -35.56 22.04
C ASN A 510 16.72 -35.26 20.53
N VAL A 511 17.36 -34.16 20.15
CA VAL A 511 17.71 -33.91 18.74
C VAL A 511 18.72 -34.97 18.31
N VAL A 512 18.28 -35.93 17.51
CA VAL A 512 19.14 -36.91 16.85
C VAL A 512 19.34 -36.44 15.42
N ILE A 513 20.59 -36.19 15.03
CA ILE A 513 20.96 -35.88 13.66
C ILE A 513 21.32 -37.18 12.96
N LEU A 514 20.61 -37.49 11.89
CA LEU A 514 20.90 -38.64 11.03
C LEU A 514 21.65 -38.20 9.77
N ASP A 515 22.58 -39.01 9.28
CA ASP A 515 23.18 -38.84 7.94
C ASP A 515 22.22 -39.28 6.82
N GLU A 516 22.66 -39.12 5.56
CA GLU A 516 21.93 -39.53 4.34
C GLU A 516 21.51 -41.01 4.31
N ASN A 517 22.12 -41.86 5.15
CA ASN A 517 21.82 -43.28 5.28
C ASN A 517 20.96 -43.60 6.52
N ALA A 518 20.36 -42.58 7.14
CA ALA A 518 19.61 -42.66 8.38
C ALA A 518 20.45 -43.19 9.57
N THR A 519 21.76 -42.94 9.57
CA THR A 519 22.67 -43.32 10.66
C THR A 519 22.93 -42.11 11.56
N GLU A 520 22.79 -42.30 12.88
CA GLU A 520 23.07 -41.25 13.86
C GLU A 520 24.52 -40.75 13.76
N ILE A 521 24.67 -39.43 13.62
CA ILE A 521 25.96 -38.76 13.62
C ILE A 521 26.39 -38.54 15.07
N THR A 522 27.44 -39.25 15.49
CA THR A 522 27.99 -39.17 16.84
C THR A 522 29.17 -38.20 16.99
N ASP A 523 29.74 -37.73 15.88
CA ASP A 523 30.77 -36.70 15.88
C ASP A 523 30.11 -35.32 15.87
N VAL A 524 30.28 -34.61 16.99
CA VAL A 524 29.66 -33.31 17.25
C VAL A 524 30.53 -32.14 16.82
N SER A 525 31.74 -32.40 16.32
CA SER A 525 32.70 -31.34 16.00
C SER A 525 32.36 -30.65 14.68
N GLY A 526 31.91 -29.39 14.76
CA GLY A 526 31.65 -28.54 13.61
C GLY A 526 30.27 -28.68 12.97
N ILE A 527 29.28 -29.22 13.72
CA ILE A 527 27.86 -29.12 13.37
C ILE A 527 27.19 -28.14 14.34
N ASP A 528 26.73 -27.02 13.79
CA ASP A 528 25.84 -26.09 14.45
C ASP A 528 24.40 -26.48 14.18
N VAL A 529 23.53 -26.30 15.16
CA VAL A 529 22.09 -26.52 15.00
C VAL A 529 21.34 -25.25 15.30
N TYR A 530 20.40 -24.95 14.41
CA TYR A 530 19.54 -23.79 14.44
C TYR A 530 18.10 -24.24 14.61
N VAL A 531 17.31 -23.39 15.26
CA VAL A 531 15.85 -23.49 15.25
C VAL A 531 15.31 -22.27 14.53
N GLN A 532 14.48 -22.50 13.53
CA GLN A 532 13.83 -21.49 12.70
C GLN A 532 12.32 -21.53 12.92
N PHE A 533 11.70 -20.36 13.03
CA PHE A 533 10.25 -20.18 13.14
C PHE A 533 9.74 -19.45 11.89
N LEU A 534 8.91 -20.13 11.09
CA LEU A 534 8.35 -19.64 9.81
C LEU A 534 6.86 -19.35 9.95
N PHE A 535 6.37 -18.25 9.39
CA PHE A 535 4.99 -17.80 9.53
C PHE A 535 4.10 -18.23 8.36
N GLY A 536 2.93 -18.86 8.61
CA GLY A 536 1.83 -18.92 7.63
C GLY A 536 2.10 -19.53 6.25
N GLY A 537 3.14 -20.36 6.09
CA GLY A 537 3.58 -20.85 4.78
C GLY A 537 4.30 -19.79 3.92
N THR A 538 4.58 -18.62 4.47
CA THR A 538 5.59 -17.68 3.96
C THR A 538 6.94 -18.01 4.57
N SER A 539 8.04 -17.72 3.87
CA SER A 539 9.40 -17.94 4.40
C SER A 539 9.91 -16.73 5.20
N THR A 540 8.99 -16.00 5.83
CA THR A 540 9.32 -14.94 6.79
C THR A 540 9.89 -15.57 8.05
N VAL A 541 11.20 -15.38 8.27
CA VAL A 541 11.94 -15.93 9.40
C VAL A 541 11.88 -14.96 10.57
N TYR A 542 11.27 -15.36 11.68
CA TYR A 542 11.26 -14.51 12.87
C TYR A 542 12.54 -14.61 13.72
N SER A 543 13.17 -15.78 13.78
CA SER A 543 14.42 -15.96 14.53
C SER A 543 15.15 -17.24 14.15
N ILE A 544 16.47 -17.17 14.26
CA ILE A 544 17.44 -18.26 14.11
C ILE A 544 18.31 -18.27 15.37
N ILE A 545 18.39 -19.41 16.05
CA ILE A 545 19.21 -19.56 17.27
C ILE A 545 20.25 -20.65 17.06
N ALA A 546 21.52 -20.26 16.91
CA ALA A 546 22.64 -21.19 16.74
C ALA A 546 23.06 -21.86 18.06
N MET A 547 23.30 -23.16 18.00
CA MET A 547 23.74 -24.00 19.13
C MET A 547 24.82 -24.98 18.68
N ASN A 548 25.77 -25.28 19.57
CA ASN A 548 26.73 -26.35 19.32
C ASN A 548 26.05 -27.70 19.55
N TYR A 549 26.06 -28.59 18.56
CA TYR A 549 25.46 -29.92 18.69
C TYR A 549 26.12 -30.73 19.84
N SER A 550 25.33 -31.45 20.63
CA SER A 550 25.81 -32.37 21.67
C SER A 550 24.81 -33.49 21.91
N VAL A 551 25.27 -34.73 21.75
CA VAL A 551 24.51 -35.98 21.97
C VAL A 551 24.08 -36.23 23.44
N SER A 552 24.37 -35.31 24.37
CA SER A 552 24.25 -35.56 25.81
C SER A 552 23.43 -34.55 26.62
N LEU A 553 22.79 -33.57 25.98
CA LEU A 553 22.04 -32.54 26.70
C LEU A 553 20.67 -32.27 26.08
N ASP A 554 19.71 -32.10 26.98
CA ASP A 554 18.47 -31.37 26.78
C ASP A 554 18.79 -29.92 26.37
N TRP A 555 18.35 -29.46 25.19
CA TRP A 555 18.61 -28.10 24.72
C TRP A 555 17.50 -27.17 25.19
N TYR A 556 17.85 -26.33 26.15
CA TYR A 556 16.92 -25.35 26.70
C TYR A 556 17.08 -24.02 25.98
N ILE A 557 16.06 -23.62 25.22
CA ILE A 557 15.98 -22.31 24.59
C ILE A 557 14.91 -21.50 25.33
N LEU A 558 15.18 -20.21 25.51
CA LEU A 558 14.18 -19.27 26.01
C LEU A 558 13.89 -18.30 24.89
N LEU A 559 12.71 -18.45 24.29
CA LEU A 559 12.24 -17.53 23.27
C LEU A 559 11.10 -16.69 23.83
N ASN A 560 11.28 -15.38 23.87
CA ASN A 560 10.16 -14.51 24.21
C ASN A 560 9.24 -14.35 23.00
N LEU A 561 8.21 -15.19 22.91
CA LEU A 561 7.18 -15.07 21.87
C LEU A 561 6.32 -13.80 22.00
N GLN A 562 6.60 -12.91 22.97
CA GLN A 562 5.85 -11.67 23.14
C GLN A 562 6.03 -10.63 22.02
N THR A 563 7.10 -10.75 21.24
CA THR A 563 7.35 -9.86 20.10
C THR A 563 6.87 -10.46 18.78
N TYR A 564 6.24 -11.63 18.82
CA TYR A 564 5.77 -12.36 17.65
C TYR A 564 4.29 -12.05 17.44
N ASP A 565 3.86 -12.02 16.20
CA ASP A 565 2.46 -11.82 15.87
C ASP A 565 1.62 -13.07 16.18
N GLU A 566 0.31 -12.92 16.33
CA GLU A 566 -0.60 -14.04 16.61
C GLU A 566 -0.84 -14.86 15.35
N ASP A 567 -0.15 -15.98 15.18
CA ASP A 567 -0.40 -16.93 14.09
C ASP A 567 0.22 -18.32 14.36
N SER A 568 0.15 -19.17 13.35
CA SER A 568 0.76 -20.48 13.25
C SER A 568 2.18 -20.34 12.73
N TYR A 569 3.14 -20.86 13.49
CA TYR A 569 4.55 -20.87 13.15
C TYR A 569 5.06 -22.29 12.99
N ASP A 570 5.58 -22.62 11.81
CA ASP A 570 6.28 -23.88 11.59
C ASP A 570 7.66 -23.82 12.21
N VAL A 571 7.96 -24.80 13.05
CA VAL A 571 9.23 -24.95 13.73
C VAL A 571 10.10 -25.90 12.94
N THR A 572 11.20 -25.37 12.42
CA THR A 572 12.17 -26.15 11.65
C THR A 572 13.48 -26.23 12.43
N ILE A 573 13.98 -27.45 12.61
CA ILE A 573 15.33 -27.66 13.14
C ILE A 573 16.26 -27.84 11.96
N ILE A 574 17.37 -27.12 12.00
CA ILE A 574 18.35 -27.04 10.95
C ILE A 574 19.69 -27.46 11.52
N ALA A 575 20.32 -28.49 11.00
CA ALA A 575 21.69 -28.83 11.32
C ALA A 575 22.60 -28.44 10.14
N SER A 576 23.66 -27.67 10.41
CA SER A 576 24.65 -27.26 9.42
C SER A 576 26.05 -27.52 9.93
N GLY A 577 26.90 -28.10 9.10
CA GLY A 577 28.34 -28.13 9.26
C GLY A 577 29.03 -27.78 7.95
N ALA A 578 30.37 -27.74 7.93
CA ALA A 578 31.14 -27.25 6.78
C ALA A 578 30.83 -27.92 5.40
N THR A 579 30.22 -29.12 5.39
CA THR A 579 29.83 -29.87 4.18
C THR A 579 28.54 -30.69 4.36
N GLN A 580 27.82 -30.50 5.46
CA GLN A 580 26.68 -31.34 5.86
C GLN A 580 25.52 -30.44 6.25
N TYR A 581 24.32 -30.80 5.83
CA TYR A 581 23.18 -29.93 6.02
C TYR A 581 21.87 -30.68 5.97
N GLY A 582 21.03 -30.49 6.97
CA GLY A 582 19.64 -30.87 6.82
C GLY A 582 18.70 -30.10 7.72
N LYS A 583 17.45 -30.10 7.30
CA LYS A 583 16.36 -29.55 8.06
C LYS A 583 15.25 -30.56 8.20
N SER A 584 14.53 -30.46 9.31
CA SER A 584 13.27 -31.14 9.50
C SER A 584 12.30 -30.16 10.12
N VAL A 585 11.14 -30.00 9.47
CA VAL A 585 9.98 -29.43 10.15
C VAL A 585 9.59 -30.42 11.23
N VAL A 586 9.56 -29.95 12.48
CA VAL A 586 9.34 -30.84 13.63
C VAL A 586 7.99 -30.63 14.30
N ASP A 587 7.43 -29.43 14.23
CA ASP A 587 6.13 -29.11 14.81
C ASP A 587 5.60 -27.78 14.25
N THR A 588 4.35 -27.47 14.57
CA THR A 588 3.74 -26.17 14.33
C THR A 588 3.25 -25.61 15.67
N ILE A 589 3.78 -24.46 16.08
CA ILE A 589 3.31 -23.76 17.28
C ILE A 589 2.26 -22.72 16.91
N ILE A 590 1.23 -22.58 17.72
CA ILE A 590 0.20 -21.55 17.53
C ILE A 590 0.38 -20.50 18.62
N ILE A 591 0.68 -19.26 18.22
CA ILE A 591 0.74 -18.10 19.10
C ILE A 591 -0.64 -17.45 19.10
N ASP A 592 -1.29 -17.41 20.27
CA ASP A 592 -2.60 -16.78 20.46
C ASP A 592 -2.54 -15.89 21.71
N HIS A 593 -2.67 -14.57 21.55
CA HIS A 593 -2.78 -13.66 22.69
C HIS A 593 -4.26 -13.53 23.07
N ILE A 594 -4.72 -14.43 23.95
CA ILE A 594 -6.12 -14.45 24.37
C ILE A 594 -6.49 -13.15 25.11
N LEU A 595 -7.39 -12.37 24.50
CA LEU A 595 -8.06 -11.19 25.09
C LEU A 595 -9.47 -11.58 25.57
N ALA A 596 -9.76 -11.40 26.86
CA ALA A 596 -11.12 -11.51 27.38
C ALA A 596 -11.72 -10.11 27.54
N VAL A 597 -12.84 -9.81 26.88
CA VAL A 597 -13.60 -8.56 27.08
C VAL A 597 -14.67 -8.80 28.15
N GLU A 598 -14.54 -8.11 29.28
CA GLU A 598 -15.49 -8.18 30.39
C GLU A 598 -16.86 -7.63 30.00
N LYS A 599 -17.89 -7.97 30.78
CA LYS A 599 -19.27 -7.55 30.53
C LYS A 599 -19.36 -6.02 30.52
N PRO A 600 -19.83 -5.40 29.44
CA PRO A 600 -19.96 -3.95 29.39
C PRO A 600 -20.99 -3.47 30.41
N SER A 601 -20.63 -2.44 31.18
CA SER A 601 -21.58 -1.66 31.97
C SER A 601 -22.07 -0.49 31.12
N PHE A 602 -23.29 -0.01 31.38
CA PHE A 602 -23.85 1.13 30.66
C PHE A 602 -24.47 2.16 31.60
N GLU A 603 -24.42 3.43 31.21
CA GLU A 603 -25.22 4.49 31.81
C GLU A 603 -26.13 5.10 30.76
N MET A 604 -27.41 5.29 31.13
CA MET A 604 -28.39 5.95 30.29
C MET A 604 -28.64 7.36 30.81
N ASN A 605 -28.41 8.37 29.97
CA ASN A 605 -28.75 9.75 30.25
C ASN A 605 -29.83 10.24 29.28
N ILE A 606 -30.86 10.87 29.84
CA ILE A 606 -31.97 11.46 29.06
C ILE A 606 -31.89 12.97 29.24
N ASP A 607 -31.72 13.69 28.15
CA ASP A 607 -31.80 15.16 28.14
C ASP A 607 -32.77 15.67 27.07
N ASN A 608 -32.79 16.99 26.86
CA ASN A 608 -33.70 17.62 25.90
C ASN A 608 -33.37 17.32 24.42
N THR A 609 -32.27 16.60 24.15
CA THR A 609 -31.75 16.29 22.80
C THR A 609 -31.75 14.80 22.46
N GLY A 610 -31.98 13.90 23.43
CA GLY A 610 -32.16 12.47 23.16
C GLY A 610 -31.88 11.56 24.35
N ILE A 611 -31.75 10.27 24.05
CA ILE A 611 -31.31 9.23 24.99
C ILE A 611 -29.90 8.82 24.60
N TYR A 612 -28.97 8.98 25.53
CA TYR A 612 -27.56 8.67 25.37
C TYR A 612 -27.24 7.42 26.17
N VAL A 613 -26.52 6.49 25.56
CA VAL A 613 -25.95 5.33 26.25
C VAL A 613 -24.44 5.44 26.18
N SER A 614 -23.79 5.54 27.34
CA SER A 614 -22.34 5.31 27.45
C SER A 614 -22.12 3.86 27.86
N ALA A 615 -21.06 3.24 27.32
CA ALA A 615 -20.63 1.91 27.72
C ALA A 615 -19.22 2.00 28.33
N ASN A 616 -18.96 1.20 29.36
CA ASN A 616 -17.61 0.93 29.85
C ASN A 616 -17.35 -0.56 29.71
N ALA A 617 -16.26 -0.93 29.06
CA ALA A 617 -15.75 -2.29 29.03
C ALA A 617 -14.41 -2.34 29.79
N SER A 618 -13.99 -3.54 30.15
CA SER A 618 -12.62 -3.83 30.58
C SER A 618 -12.17 -5.03 29.77
N TYR A 619 -10.88 -5.14 29.51
CA TYR A 619 -10.33 -6.37 28.97
C TYR A 619 -9.31 -6.92 29.97
N THR A 620 -9.26 -8.24 30.09
CA THR A 620 -8.17 -8.92 30.77
C THR A 620 -7.37 -9.66 29.70
N GLN A 621 -6.10 -9.30 29.58
CA GLN A 621 -5.13 -10.02 28.77
C GLN A 621 -4.50 -11.10 29.64
N LEU A 622 -4.53 -12.36 29.18
CA LEU A 622 -3.89 -13.45 29.90
C LEU A 622 -2.37 -13.31 29.80
N GLY A 623 -1.67 -12.91 30.88
CA GLY A 623 -0.22 -13.08 31.00
C GLY A 623 0.69 -11.84 31.07
N SER A 624 0.22 -10.65 31.43
CA SER A 624 1.08 -9.46 31.73
C SER A 624 1.80 -8.83 30.51
N TRP A 625 1.14 -8.79 29.36
CA TRP A 625 1.60 -8.05 28.17
C TRP A 625 1.48 -6.53 28.38
N SER A 626 2.28 -5.74 27.66
CA SER A 626 2.16 -4.27 27.69
C SER A 626 0.85 -3.79 27.07
N THR A 627 0.34 -2.69 27.60
CA THR A 627 -0.80 -1.91 27.10
C THR A 627 -0.76 -1.72 25.58
N PHE A 628 -1.93 -1.72 24.92
CA PHE A 628 -2.06 -1.29 23.52
C PHE A 628 -1.16 -0.08 23.21
N SER A 629 -0.31 -0.19 22.20
CA SER A 629 0.62 0.87 21.77
C SER A 629 -0.07 2.01 21.02
N GLY A 630 -1.41 2.06 21.01
CA GLY A 630 -2.20 3.11 20.38
C GLY A 630 -3.66 3.12 20.85
N ASN A 631 -4.40 4.13 20.44
CA ASN A 631 -5.84 4.18 20.68
C ASN A 631 -6.54 3.09 19.86
N VAL A 632 -7.21 2.15 20.51
CA VAL A 632 -7.95 1.10 19.79
C VAL A 632 -9.40 1.51 19.57
N LEU A 633 -9.84 1.46 18.32
CA LEU A 633 -11.24 1.67 17.94
C LEU A 633 -12.03 0.38 18.20
N VAL A 634 -13.09 0.47 19.00
CA VAL A 634 -13.96 -0.66 19.33
C VAL A 634 -15.39 -0.36 18.97
N MET A 635 -16.08 -1.33 18.36
CA MET A 635 -17.46 -1.19 17.94
C MET A 635 -18.40 -1.72 19.03
N VAL A 636 -19.22 -0.84 19.56
CA VAL A 636 -20.34 -1.19 20.44
C VAL A 636 -21.58 -1.42 19.58
N LEU A 637 -22.13 -2.63 19.65
CA LEU A 637 -23.30 -3.04 18.88
C LEU A 637 -24.53 -3.10 19.80
N LEU A 638 -25.59 -2.41 19.41
CA LEU A 638 -26.86 -2.38 20.12
C LEU A 638 -27.84 -3.39 19.52
N TYR A 639 -28.47 -4.23 20.34
CA TYR A 639 -29.44 -5.23 19.90
C TYR A 639 -30.79 -5.02 20.58
N LYS A 640 -31.89 -5.24 19.85
CA LYS A 640 -33.23 -5.25 20.43
C LYS A 640 -33.56 -6.64 20.97
N LEU A 641 -34.07 -6.71 22.19
CA LEU A 641 -34.46 -7.98 22.82
C LEU A 641 -35.54 -8.66 21.98
N GLY A 642 -35.31 -9.92 21.60
CA GLY A 642 -36.25 -10.72 20.80
C GLY A 642 -36.18 -10.54 19.28
N SER A 643 -35.28 -9.71 18.73
CA SER A 643 -35.00 -9.68 17.28
C SER A 643 -33.93 -10.71 16.88
N LEU A 644 -34.07 -11.32 15.71
CA LEU A 644 -33.11 -12.28 15.16
C LEU A 644 -31.86 -11.56 14.64
N GLY A 645 -30.77 -11.65 15.39
CA GLY A 645 -29.39 -11.59 14.88
C GLY A 645 -28.76 -10.23 14.60
N ASP A 646 -29.51 -9.24 14.10
CA ASP A 646 -28.91 -8.00 13.58
C ASP A 646 -28.84 -6.88 14.62
N ALA A 647 -27.68 -6.20 14.68
CA ALA A 647 -27.52 -4.98 15.47
C ALA A 647 -28.43 -3.87 14.91
N LYS A 648 -29.11 -3.15 15.80
CA LYS A 648 -29.96 -2.00 15.45
C LYS A 648 -29.19 -0.72 15.23
N ASP A 649 -28.05 -0.59 15.91
CA ASP A 649 -27.17 0.56 15.78
C ASP A 649 -25.77 0.17 16.26
N ALA A 650 -24.77 0.97 15.91
CA ALA A 650 -23.40 0.81 16.34
C ALA A 650 -22.74 2.16 16.65
N PHE A 651 -21.86 2.20 17.65
CA PHE A 651 -21.02 3.36 17.88
C PHE A 651 -19.61 2.93 18.26
N SER A 652 -18.65 3.79 17.94
CA SER A 652 -17.24 3.55 18.25
C SER A 652 -16.88 4.08 19.63
N MET A 653 -16.01 3.35 20.31
CA MET A 653 -15.30 3.78 21.51
C MET A 653 -13.79 3.75 21.26
N TYR A 654 -13.06 4.65 21.90
CA TYR A 654 -11.61 4.66 21.86
C TYR A 654 -11.06 4.20 23.20
N TYR A 655 -10.06 3.32 23.18
CA TYR A 655 -9.28 3.04 24.37
C TYR A 655 -8.18 4.08 24.53
N ASN A 656 -8.16 4.81 25.65
CA ASN A 656 -7.10 5.74 25.95
C ASN A 656 -6.00 5.04 26.76
N SER A 657 -4.94 4.64 26.07
CA SER A 657 -3.83 3.87 26.66
C SER A 657 -3.08 4.63 27.76
N THR A 658 -3.12 5.97 27.76
CA THR A 658 -2.45 6.81 28.77
C THR A 658 -3.20 6.84 30.10
N SER A 659 -4.53 6.86 30.05
CA SER A 659 -5.39 6.85 31.25
C SER A 659 -5.82 5.45 31.68
N ASN A 660 -5.55 4.43 30.84
CA ASN A 660 -5.98 3.05 31.04
C ASN A 660 -7.50 2.94 31.22
N ASP A 661 -8.23 3.77 30.49
CA ASP A 661 -9.69 3.86 30.53
C ASP A 661 -10.23 3.94 29.10
N TRP A 662 -11.48 3.50 28.92
CA TRP A 662 -12.20 3.69 27.68
C TRP A 662 -12.81 5.09 27.63
N GLU A 663 -12.67 5.77 26.51
CA GLU A 663 -13.42 6.98 26.22
C GLU A 663 -14.87 6.61 25.94
N SER A 664 -15.78 7.28 26.64
CA SER A 664 -17.22 7.06 26.47
C SER A 664 -17.64 7.37 25.04
N GLY A 665 -18.12 6.34 24.34
CA GLY A 665 -18.85 6.52 23.08
C GLY A 665 -20.32 6.80 23.35
N PHE A 666 -21.00 7.45 22.40
CA PHE A 666 -22.40 7.80 22.52
C PHE A 666 -23.17 7.42 21.26
N VAL A 667 -24.37 6.89 21.44
CA VAL A 667 -25.37 6.72 20.38
C VAL A 667 -26.64 7.46 20.78
N ASN A 668 -27.21 8.25 19.86
CA ASN A 668 -28.49 8.92 20.09
C ASN A 668 -29.62 7.97 19.68
N LEU A 669 -30.34 7.45 20.67
CA LEU A 669 -31.43 6.51 20.42
C LEU A 669 -32.76 7.17 20.01
N GLY A 670 -32.82 8.49 19.82
CA GLY A 670 -33.97 9.19 19.21
C GLY A 670 -35.35 8.62 19.55
N SER A 671 -36.08 8.14 18.54
CA SER A 671 -37.42 7.54 18.62
C SER A 671 -37.42 6.01 18.77
N TYR A 672 -36.29 5.38 19.11
CA TYR A 672 -36.19 3.93 19.29
C TYR A 672 -36.82 3.48 20.61
N TYR A 673 -37.94 2.75 20.55
CA TYR A 673 -38.65 2.21 21.73
C TYR A 673 -38.48 0.69 21.88
N GLY A 674 -38.25 0.23 23.12
CA GLY A 674 -38.24 -1.20 23.48
C GLY A 674 -37.13 -1.62 24.46
N ASP A 675 -37.00 -2.93 24.64
CA ASP A 675 -35.93 -3.59 25.39
C ASP A 675 -34.69 -3.77 24.50
N TYR A 676 -33.52 -3.43 25.02
CA TYR A 676 -32.24 -3.53 24.32
C TYR A 676 -31.16 -4.15 25.20
N TYR A 677 -30.12 -4.70 24.58
CA TYR A 677 -28.87 -5.07 25.23
C TYR A 677 -27.70 -4.68 24.31
N ILE A 678 -26.51 -4.57 24.88
CA ILE A 678 -25.31 -4.14 24.17
C ILE A 678 -24.31 -5.29 24.13
N LYS A 679 -23.59 -5.39 23.02
CA LYS A 679 -22.34 -6.16 22.92
C LYS A 679 -21.21 -5.24 22.53
N VAL A 680 -20.05 -5.44 23.15
CA VAL A 680 -18.81 -4.84 22.68
C VAL A 680 -18.15 -5.85 21.75
N SER A 681 -17.87 -5.43 20.52
CA SER A 681 -17.14 -6.22 19.53
C SER A 681 -15.80 -5.56 19.28
N PHE A 682 -14.75 -6.28 19.63
CA PHE A 682 -13.36 -5.89 19.46
C PHE A 682 -12.79 -6.56 18.22
N ARG A 683 -12.09 -5.81 17.37
CA ARG A 683 -11.37 -6.37 16.22
C ARG A 683 -9.88 -6.06 16.36
N TYR A 684 -9.05 -7.09 16.28
CA TYR A 684 -7.59 -6.98 16.33
C TYR A 684 -6.99 -8.13 15.55
N ALA A 685 -5.92 -7.87 14.80
CA ALA A 685 -5.22 -8.85 13.97
C ALA A 685 -6.18 -9.75 13.16
N GLY A 686 -7.19 -9.14 12.51
CA GLY A 686 -8.15 -9.87 11.68
C GLY A 686 -9.27 -10.66 12.41
N ARG A 687 -9.18 -10.91 13.72
CA ARG A 687 -10.23 -11.61 14.51
C ARG A 687 -11.22 -10.63 15.16
N THR A 688 -12.47 -11.08 15.34
CA THR A 688 -13.51 -10.35 16.11
C THR A 688 -13.85 -11.08 17.41
N VAL A 689 -13.52 -10.49 18.56
CA VAL A 689 -13.91 -10.99 19.89
C VAL A 689 -15.13 -10.23 20.39
N LYS A 690 -16.16 -10.94 20.84
CA LYS A 690 -17.41 -10.33 21.35
C LYS A 690 -17.52 -10.53 22.86
N SER A 691 -17.92 -9.47 23.58
CA SER A 691 -18.25 -9.58 25.00
C SER A 691 -19.46 -10.50 25.23
N VAL A 692 -19.61 -10.96 26.47
CA VAL A 692 -20.92 -11.45 26.95
C VAL A 692 -21.96 -10.33 26.89
N ASP A 693 -23.24 -10.70 26.78
CA ASP A 693 -24.36 -9.74 26.74
C ASP A 693 -24.36 -8.83 27.99
N SER A 694 -24.57 -7.53 27.79
CA SER A 694 -24.89 -6.62 28.92
C SER A 694 -26.19 -7.06 29.61
N ASP A 695 -26.47 -6.49 30.80
CA ASP A 695 -27.85 -6.54 31.29
C ASP A 695 -28.76 -5.81 30.29
N SER A 696 -29.98 -6.32 30.10
CA SER A 696 -30.97 -5.68 29.23
C SER A 696 -31.52 -4.41 29.89
N PHE A 697 -31.76 -3.39 29.09
CA PHE A 697 -32.37 -2.13 29.53
C PHE A 697 -33.54 -1.73 28.64
N MET A 698 -34.42 -0.90 29.18
CA MET A 698 -35.62 -0.46 28.47
C MET A 698 -35.59 1.04 28.23
N VAL A 699 -36.00 1.40 27.01
CA VAL A 699 -36.19 2.78 26.58
C VAL A 699 -37.69 3.10 26.61
N GLU A 700 -38.11 3.87 27.62
CA GLU A 700 -39.48 4.37 27.79
C GLU A 700 -39.60 5.84 27.31
N GLY A 701 -40.67 6.18 26.61
CA GLY A 701 -40.80 7.50 25.94
C GLY A 701 -41.28 8.64 26.84
N ASN A 702 -40.51 9.74 26.92
CA ASN A 702 -40.81 11.11 26.43
C ASN A 702 -39.87 12.18 27.07
N PRO A 703 -39.00 12.86 26.29
CA PRO A 703 -38.53 14.20 26.64
C PRO A 703 -39.51 15.25 26.06
N ILE A 704 -40.35 15.81 26.95
CA ILE A 704 -41.02 17.13 26.84
C ILE A 704 -41.72 17.45 25.50
N THR A 705 -43.00 17.10 25.37
CA THR A 705 -43.94 17.86 24.52
C THR A 705 -44.44 19.10 25.27
N THR A 706 -44.06 20.28 24.78
CA THR A 706 -44.73 21.55 25.08
C THR A 706 -46.20 21.48 24.64
N LYS A 707 -47.14 21.78 25.54
CA LYS A 707 -48.46 22.34 25.19
C LYS A 707 -49.07 23.12 26.35
N THR A 708 -49.41 24.36 26.07
CA THR A 708 -50.07 25.37 26.90
C THR A 708 -51.58 25.16 27.04
N LEU A 709 -52.15 25.71 28.14
CA LEU A 709 -53.57 25.96 28.50
C LEU A 709 -54.42 24.72 28.84
N ASP A 710 -55.28 24.66 29.87
CA ASP A 710 -56.10 25.72 30.50
C ASP A 710 -56.59 25.33 31.93
N PHE A 711 -57.15 26.32 32.63
CA PHE A 711 -57.62 26.37 34.04
C PHE A 711 -58.64 25.31 34.54
N SER A 712 -58.54 24.93 35.83
CA SER A 712 -59.55 25.10 36.93
C SER A 712 -59.76 23.93 37.93
N PHE A 713 -59.47 24.21 39.22
CA PHE A 713 -60.23 23.93 40.46
C PHE A 713 -60.74 22.50 40.83
N TRP A 714 -60.22 21.88 41.92
CA TRP A 714 -60.81 21.86 43.29
C TRP A 714 -60.08 20.90 44.27
N MET A 715 -60.07 21.32 45.54
CA MET A 715 -59.60 20.72 46.81
C MET A 715 -60.05 19.29 47.17
N GLY A 716 -59.29 18.63 48.05
CA GLY A 716 -59.79 17.74 49.13
C GLY A 716 -58.93 16.49 49.41
N LEU A 717 -58.02 16.52 50.38
CA LEU A 717 -58.09 15.90 51.74
C LEU A 717 -58.43 14.38 51.83
N VAL A 718 -57.55 13.66 52.56
CA VAL A 718 -57.85 12.74 53.72
C VAL A 718 -57.88 11.19 53.54
N ILE A 719 -56.84 10.57 54.15
CA ILE A 719 -56.80 9.50 55.20
C ILE A 719 -57.00 8.01 54.89
N LEU A 720 -56.06 7.23 55.47
CA LEU A 720 -56.06 5.84 55.99
C LEU A 720 -57.31 4.98 55.75
N SER A 721 -57.11 3.70 55.42
CA SER A 721 -56.95 2.62 56.43
C SER A 721 -56.97 1.21 55.83
N ILE A 722 -56.27 0.35 56.56
CA ILE A 722 -56.13 -1.10 56.47
C ILE A 722 -57.49 -1.82 56.46
N SER A 723 -57.59 -2.91 55.70
CA SER A 723 -58.49 -4.03 56.03
C SER A 723 -57.91 -5.35 55.53
N VAL A 724 -57.57 -6.21 56.49
CA VAL A 724 -57.30 -7.64 56.33
C VAL A 724 -58.64 -8.37 56.27
N THR A 725 -58.78 -9.39 55.42
CA THR A 725 -59.74 -10.47 55.66
C THR A 725 -59.18 -11.82 55.20
N PHE A 726 -59.27 -12.79 56.11
CA PHE A 726 -58.89 -14.20 56.02
C PHE A 726 -59.94 -15.05 55.26
N GLY A 727 -59.52 -16.20 54.72
CA GLY A 727 -60.40 -17.32 54.32
C GLY A 727 -59.78 -18.22 53.24
N VAL A 728 -58.84 -19.12 53.56
CA VAL A 728 -59.04 -20.56 53.92
C VAL A 728 -59.39 -21.52 52.75
N ILE A 729 -58.35 -22.26 52.31
CA ILE A 729 -58.24 -23.72 52.02
C ILE A 729 -59.23 -24.37 51.01
N PHE A 730 -58.70 -24.93 49.90
CA PHE A 730 -58.63 -26.39 49.70
C PHE A 730 -57.58 -26.85 48.67
N ARG A 731 -56.92 -27.95 49.04
CA ARG A 731 -55.83 -28.68 48.38
C ARG A 731 -56.42 -29.76 47.48
N ARG A 732 -55.84 -30.03 46.29
CA ARG A 732 -55.79 -31.39 45.74
C ARG A 732 -54.58 -31.61 44.83
N ARG A 733 -53.65 -32.44 45.33
CA ARG A 733 -52.56 -33.11 44.61
C ARG A 733 -53.09 -34.26 43.74
N LYS A 734 -52.38 -34.54 42.65
CA LYS A 734 -51.78 -35.83 42.24
C LYS A 734 -51.14 -35.60 40.85
N LYS A 735 -49.93 -36.03 40.54
CA LYS A 735 -48.96 -36.87 41.23
C LYS A 735 -47.57 -36.45 40.73
#